data_AF-F0H7Y7-F1
#
_entry.id   AF-F0H7Y7-F1
#
_cell.length_a   1.000
_cell.length_b   1.000
_cell.length_c   1.000
_cell.angle_alpha   90.00
_cell.angle_beta   90.00
_cell.angle_gamma   90.00
#
_symmetry.space_group_name_H-M   'P 1'
#
loop_
_entity.id
_entity.type
_entity.pdbx_description
1 polymer ?
#
loop_
_entity_poly.entity_id
_entity_poly.type
_entity_poly.pdbx_seq_one_letter_code
_entity_poly.pdbx_strand_id
1 'polypeptide(L)'
;MKTTNIIQRLGLFFFVLVLAAPAWATNFGCARYEIFRSRNLGKKQKVTTLNSQFVKITFSNCHTTSGTGSGAIYELAKGSSITVKAIDGYRIRWIILRDTEGGKRYSHKDGIKRINRVTSGYNYYFEKNAISNSKIKGGNQQELNDDDNNIVVQQYDASAQSVEIRTHNNANWDQFKVRDIIVGVVNELHVKYQQEEYTTYTVGYGIGPGCDRPNGYTGLAKYKVDNEYVATVNNGGIVKVKHPGTVVLTATFPPDEWFSGGECSTKVHVLRDKVTFTAEDLPDMLSSSYDFRSLLQTSTLSDKEFRWDNPQFSITSSNSSVLSYDNGMLKPGGTTGEATITVRQEQNDFYEPASFSHTFIVVRRDDSGRMLIKDANEWKLFCKLVNDKGMTGLNARLEADINLGSDIAMVGTTSHLYAGTFDGQNHTLKFNWNGGSDSDIAPFKKVSNATIKNLRTEGTIKSNSYYLSGLVGDAYGTVNISNCASNVNITSSHTGGICDAAGMISYIDSNAKVAITDCLVEGNITAMTDEGKKRMSGFVFYQYGTCTLTNCLYIGENNADNTNGDSNTFANNATVTNCYYLNTCGTTQGDRVTEEQLKSGYVAYNLQNGRNNMVWGQDLNKDTEPLLTADGAKRVRKVEFAYKNKVAVTRYANQGGNVKLPTAKELLGADYDAQKSYKLAFENGFSETTAINGDITVNVTVSVVTGIDGVTDDNADMNAPVYDLQGRRVADRLDDARHRLPAGVYIVGGRKVVVK
;
A
#
# COMPACT_ATOMS: atom_id res chain seq x y z
N MET A 1 -47.13 -51.36 -63.32
CA MET A 1 -47.14 -51.53 -61.85
C MET A 1 -48.14 -50.53 -61.30
N LYS A 2 -49.35 -50.89 -60.84
CA LYS A 2 -49.70 -51.45 -59.51
C LYS A 2 -48.96 -50.68 -58.39
N THR A 3 -49.57 -50.08 -57.36
CA THR A 3 -50.90 -50.26 -56.72
C THR A 3 -51.06 -49.05 -55.76
N THR A 4 -52.09 -48.21 -55.83
CA THR A 4 -53.46 -48.34 -55.25
C THR A 4 -53.52 -48.24 -53.71
N ASN A 5 -54.33 -47.27 -53.24
CA ASN A 5 -54.82 -47.00 -51.88
C ASN A 5 -54.01 -46.06 -50.99
N ILE A 6 -54.44 -44.78 -50.93
CA ILE A 6 -54.58 -43.93 -49.71
C ILE A 6 -55.03 -42.49 -50.07
N ILE A 7 -55.15 -42.11 -51.34
CA ILE A 7 -55.72 -40.81 -51.74
C ILE A 7 -57.18 -40.99 -52.17
N GLN A 8 -58.03 -41.42 -51.22
CA GLN A 8 -59.48 -41.50 -51.41
C GLN A 8 -60.25 -40.97 -50.19
N ARG A 9 -59.63 -40.08 -49.40
CA ARG A 9 -60.27 -39.29 -48.33
C ARG A 9 -59.55 -37.96 -48.10
N LEU A 10 -59.58 -37.05 -49.08
CA LEU A 10 -59.34 -35.60 -48.85
C LEU A 10 -59.83 -34.72 -50.01
N GLY A 11 -60.66 -35.27 -50.91
CA GLY A 11 -61.34 -34.54 -51.98
C GLY A 11 -62.77 -34.14 -51.62
N LEU A 12 -62.95 -33.57 -50.41
CA LEU A 12 -64.24 -33.04 -49.96
C LEU A 12 -64.09 -31.85 -48.99
N PHE A 13 -63.11 -30.98 -49.23
CA PHE A 13 -62.90 -29.76 -48.43
C PHE A 13 -62.45 -28.54 -49.27
N PHE A 14 -62.81 -28.52 -50.57
CA PHE A 14 -62.42 -27.44 -51.48
C PHE A 14 -63.59 -26.78 -52.22
N PHE A 15 -64.74 -26.64 -51.55
CA PHE A 15 -65.87 -25.87 -52.10
C PHE A 15 -66.72 -25.15 -51.04
N VAL A 16 -66.11 -24.48 -50.06
CA VAL A 16 -66.75 -23.37 -49.30
C VAL A 16 -65.65 -22.43 -48.79
N LEU A 17 -65.36 -21.35 -49.53
CA LEU A 17 -64.88 -20.04 -49.01
C LEU A 17 -64.42 -19.16 -50.19
N VAL A 18 -65.34 -18.91 -51.12
CA VAL A 18 -65.32 -17.66 -51.91
C VAL A 18 -66.59 -16.93 -51.54
N LEU A 19 -66.54 -16.22 -50.40
CA LEU A 19 -67.52 -15.22 -50.01
C LEU A 19 -66.76 -14.01 -49.46
N ALA A 20 -66.91 -12.91 -50.19
CA ALA A 20 -66.71 -11.52 -49.80
C ALA A 20 -65.34 -11.10 -49.24
N ALA A 21 -64.63 -10.28 -50.02
CA ALA A 21 -63.72 -9.27 -49.49
C ALA A 21 -64.43 -8.47 -48.38
N PRO A 22 -63.80 -8.18 -47.23
CA PRO A 22 -64.43 -7.38 -46.20
C PRO A 22 -64.51 -5.94 -46.70
N ALA A 23 -65.71 -5.53 -47.11
CA ALA A 23 -66.09 -4.13 -47.10
C ALA A 23 -65.85 -3.60 -45.67
N TRP A 24 -65.14 -2.48 -45.56
CA TRP A 24 -64.82 -1.82 -44.29
C TRP A 24 -66.10 -1.55 -43.50
N ALA A 25 -66.36 -2.41 -42.51
CA ALA A 25 -67.58 -2.44 -41.73
C ALA A 25 -67.62 -1.33 -40.68
N THR A 26 -68.82 -0.84 -40.38
CA THR A 26 -69.14 -0.10 -39.16
C THR A 26 -68.95 -0.99 -37.92
N ASN A 27 -67.72 -1.11 -37.43
CA ASN A 27 -67.39 -2.10 -36.40
C ASN A 27 -67.70 -1.68 -34.95
N PHE A 28 -68.29 -0.51 -34.66
CA PHE A 28 -68.42 0.00 -33.27
C PHE A 28 -67.08 -0.13 -32.48
N GLY A 29 -65.93 -0.06 -33.17
CA GLY A 29 -64.60 -0.33 -32.64
C GLY A 29 -64.33 -1.78 -32.20
N CYS A 30 -64.89 -2.76 -32.90
CA CYS A 30 -64.88 -4.17 -32.57
C CYS A 30 -64.93 -5.04 -33.83
N ALA A 31 -63.91 -5.84 -34.11
CA ALA A 31 -63.83 -6.63 -35.35
C ALA A 31 -64.74 -7.87 -35.43
N ARG A 32 -65.39 -8.25 -34.34
CA ARG A 32 -66.20 -9.48 -34.23
C ARG A 32 -67.53 -9.21 -33.52
N TYR A 33 -68.60 -9.83 -34.00
CA TYR A 33 -69.89 -9.80 -33.34
C TYR A 33 -70.69 -11.08 -33.59
N GLU A 34 -71.62 -11.36 -32.69
CA GLU A 34 -72.52 -12.50 -32.73
C GLU A 34 -73.97 -12.02 -32.74
N ILE A 35 -74.83 -12.64 -33.56
CA ILE A 35 -76.26 -12.29 -33.64
C ILE A 35 -77.09 -13.46 -33.12
N PHE A 36 -77.83 -13.22 -32.05
CA PHE A 36 -78.79 -14.15 -31.47
C PHE A 36 -80.20 -13.77 -31.93
N ARG A 37 -80.72 -14.56 -32.88
CA ARG A 37 -82.03 -14.32 -33.49
C ARG A 37 -83.10 -15.15 -32.83
N SER A 38 -84.08 -14.50 -32.21
CA SER A 38 -85.22 -15.16 -31.55
C SER A 38 -86.00 -16.07 -32.49
N ARG A 39 -86.14 -15.66 -33.76
CA ARG A 39 -86.85 -16.40 -34.82
C ARG A 39 -86.27 -17.79 -35.12
N ASN A 40 -85.01 -18.05 -34.76
CA ASN A 40 -84.37 -19.35 -34.98
C ASN A 40 -84.76 -20.40 -33.92
N LEU A 41 -85.45 -20.02 -32.83
CA LEU A 41 -85.78 -20.91 -31.72
C LEU A 41 -87.20 -21.50 -31.77
N GLY A 42 -88.06 -20.99 -32.66
CA GLY A 42 -89.48 -21.34 -32.67
C GLY A 42 -90.31 -20.56 -31.64
N LYS A 43 -91.64 -20.74 -31.65
CA LYS A 43 -92.60 -19.98 -30.82
C LYS A 43 -92.87 -20.66 -29.47
N LYS A 44 -93.23 -19.88 -28.44
CA LYS A 44 -93.57 -20.34 -27.08
C LYS A 44 -92.51 -21.22 -26.37
N GLN A 45 -91.25 -21.17 -26.79
CA GLN A 45 -90.16 -21.90 -26.16
C GLN A 45 -89.65 -21.16 -24.93
N LYS A 46 -89.39 -21.88 -23.84
CA LYS A 46 -88.65 -21.34 -22.68
C LYS A 46 -87.18 -21.18 -23.09
N VAL A 47 -86.61 -20.00 -22.87
CA VAL A 47 -85.22 -19.68 -23.22
C VAL A 47 -84.45 -19.42 -21.94
N THR A 48 -83.53 -20.32 -21.59
CA THR A 48 -82.66 -20.18 -20.41
C THR A 48 -81.25 -19.76 -20.79
N THR A 49 -80.71 -20.31 -21.88
CA THR A 49 -79.34 -20.07 -22.31
C THR A 49 -79.23 -20.10 -23.83
N LEU A 50 -78.41 -19.21 -24.38
CA LEU A 50 -77.97 -19.23 -25.78
C LEU A 50 -76.45 -19.27 -25.78
N ASN A 51 -75.86 -20.10 -26.64
CA ASN A 51 -74.42 -20.21 -26.78
C ASN A 51 -74.04 -19.91 -28.23
N SER A 52 -72.93 -19.21 -28.43
CA SER A 52 -72.25 -19.06 -29.71
C SER A 52 -70.74 -19.26 -29.51
N GLN A 53 -69.95 -19.08 -30.58
CA GLN A 53 -68.50 -19.27 -30.58
C GLN A 53 -67.80 -18.37 -29.54
N PHE A 54 -68.26 -17.12 -29.37
CA PHE A 54 -67.58 -16.15 -28.50
C PHE A 54 -68.38 -15.73 -27.26
N VAL A 55 -69.67 -16.05 -27.19
CA VAL A 55 -70.59 -15.49 -26.18
C VAL A 55 -71.60 -16.53 -25.71
N LYS A 56 -71.90 -16.48 -24.42
CA LYS A 56 -73.04 -17.15 -23.78
C LYS A 56 -74.00 -16.12 -23.21
N ILE A 57 -75.27 -16.21 -23.58
CA ILE A 57 -76.36 -15.40 -22.99
C ILE A 57 -77.16 -16.29 -22.05
N THR A 58 -77.40 -15.83 -20.82
CA THR A 58 -78.25 -16.50 -19.84
C THR A 58 -79.39 -15.57 -19.46
N PHE A 59 -80.62 -16.07 -19.52
CA PHE A 59 -81.82 -15.34 -19.12
C PHE A 59 -82.29 -15.86 -17.76
N SER A 60 -82.61 -14.95 -16.84
CA SER A 60 -83.18 -15.39 -15.56
C SER A 60 -84.63 -15.90 -15.70
N ASN A 61 -85.42 -15.29 -16.59
CA ASN A 61 -86.75 -15.77 -16.97
C ASN A 61 -87.18 -15.21 -18.33
N CYS A 62 -87.14 -16.04 -19.38
CA CYS A 62 -87.49 -15.66 -20.74
C CYS A 62 -88.22 -16.79 -21.48
N HIS A 63 -89.15 -16.43 -22.35
CA HIS A 63 -89.71 -17.31 -23.37
C HIS A 63 -89.85 -16.58 -24.71
N THR A 64 -90.01 -17.31 -25.80
CA THR A 64 -90.32 -16.71 -27.10
C THR A 64 -91.83 -16.43 -27.24
N THR A 65 -92.24 -15.33 -27.88
CA THR A 65 -93.66 -14.97 -28.10
C THR A 65 -94.43 -15.93 -29.03
N SER A 66 -95.77 -15.78 -29.09
CA SER A 66 -96.69 -16.57 -29.91
C SER A 66 -97.03 -15.98 -31.28
N GLY A 67 -96.49 -14.80 -31.62
CA GLY A 67 -97.07 -13.84 -32.58
C GLY A 67 -97.33 -14.35 -34.01
N THR A 68 -98.40 -13.83 -34.62
CA THR A 68 -98.71 -13.91 -36.06
C THR A 68 -98.02 -12.75 -36.78
N GLY A 69 -97.17 -13.03 -37.79
CA GLY A 69 -96.75 -12.00 -38.75
C GLY A 69 -95.29 -11.53 -38.77
N SER A 70 -94.36 -12.09 -37.98
CA SER A 70 -92.88 -12.08 -38.24
C SER A 70 -92.10 -12.67 -37.06
N GLY A 71 -91.72 -13.96 -37.13
CA GLY A 71 -90.79 -14.60 -36.18
C GLY A 71 -91.22 -14.67 -34.71
N ALA A 72 -90.57 -15.51 -33.92
CA ALA A 72 -90.70 -15.48 -32.46
C ALA A 72 -89.84 -14.31 -31.89
N ILE A 73 -90.20 -13.70 -30.76
CA ILE A 73 -89.44 -12.59 -30.10
C ILE A 73 -89.06 -13.02 -28.67
N TYR A 74 -87.89 -12.65 -28.14
CA TYR A 74 -87.58 -12.90 -26.73
C TYR A 74 -88.44 -12.01 -25.83
N GLU A 75 -89.27 -12.60 -24.98
CA GLU A 75 -90.10 -11.91 -23.99
C GLU A 75 -89.63 -12.28 -22.58
N LEU A 76 -89.35 -11.28 -21.76
CA LEU A 76 -88.69 -11.40 -20.47
C LEU A 76 -89.64 -10.98 -19.35
N ALA A 77 -89.69 -11.77 -18.28
CA ALA A 77 -90.47 -11.40 -17.10
C ALA A 77 -89.96 -10.08 -16.52
N LYS A 78 -90.86 -9.27 -15.96
CA LYS A 78 -90.51 -7.99 -15.33
C LYS A 78 -89.44 -8.18 -14.24
N GLY A 79 -88.41 -7.33 -14.24
CA GLY A 79 -87.28 -7.37 -13.31
C GLY A 79 -86.27 -8.50 -13.57
N SER A 80 -86.43 -9.29 -14.63
CA SER A 80 -85.48 -10.33 -15.03
C SER A 80 -84.19 -9.74 -15.62
N SER A 81 -83.16 -10.59 -15.76
CA SER A 81 -81.86 -10.19 -16.31
C SER A 81 -81.50 -10.98 -17.57
N ILE A 82 -80.79 -10.28 -18.45
CA ILE A 82 -80.00 -10.83 -19.55
C ILE A 82 -78.54 -10.76 -19.09
N THR A 83 -77.91 -11.90 -18.85
CA THR A 83 -76.48 -11.95 -18.54
C THR A 83 -75.73 -12.42 -19.76
N VAL A 84 -74.95 -11.53 -20.37
CA VAL A 84 -74.08 -11.84 -21.50
C VAL A 84 -72.69 -12.07 -20.94
N LYS A 85 -72.12 -13.26 -21.16
CA LYS A 85 -70.75 -13.62 -20.77
C LYS A 85 -69.94 -13.97 -22.01
N ALA A 86 -68.84 -13.27 -22.24
CA ALA A 86 -67.86 -13.64 -23.24
C ALA A 86 -67.12 -14.93 -22.82
N ILE A 87 -66.78 -15.78 -23.79
CA ILE A 87 -65.92 -16.94 -23.57
C ILE A 87 -64.52 -16.47 -23.13
N ASP A 88 -63.76 -17.31 -22.42
CA ASP A 88 -62.41 -16.99 -21.96
C ASP A 88 -61.51 -16.54 -23.12
N GLY A 89 -60.71 -15.51 -22.89
CA GLY A 89 -59.94 -14.82 -23.93
C GLY A 89 -60.71 -13.73 -24.69
N TYR A 90 -61.99 -13.48 -24.37
CA TYR A 90 -62.80 -12.43 -24.96
C TYR A 90 -63.40 -11.46 -23.92
N ARG A 91 -63.78 -10.28 -24.38
CA ARG A 91 -64.43 -9.21 -23.60
C ARG A 91 -65.56 -8.57 -24.38
N ILE A 92 -66.59 -8.11 -23.67
CA ILE A 92 -67.79 -7.53 -24.28
C ILE A 92 -67.52 -6.05 -24.55
N ARG A 93 -67.56 -5.60 -25.80
CA ARG A 93 -67.44 -4.17 -26.12
C ARG A 93 -68.80 -3.49 -26.06
N TRP A 94 -69.79 -4.15 -26.65
CA TRP A 94 -71.15 -3.64 -26.74
C TRP A 94 -72.16 -4.77 -26.92
N ILE A 95 -73.41 -4.48 -26.58
CA ILE A 95 -74.58 -5.33 -26.76
C ILE A 95 -75.68 -4.45 -27.34
N ILE A 96 -76.20 -4.81 -28.51
CA ILE A 96 -77.35 -4.16 -29.13
C ILE A 96 -78.56 -5.05 -28.88
N LEU A 97 -79.53 -4.53 -28.15
CA LEU A 97 -80.87 -5.10 -28.02
C LEU A 97 -81.71 -4.49 -29.14
N ARG A 98 -81.96 -5.26 -30.19
CA ARG A 98 -82.66 -4.80 -31.40
C ARG A 98 -84.16 -4.90 -31.23
N ASP A 99 -84.86 -3.86 -31.69
CA ASP A 99 -86.31 -3.71 -31.66
C ASP A 99 -86.88 -4.07 -30.29
N THR A 100 -86.61 -3.21 -29.31
CA THR A 100 -87.08 -3.43 -27.93
C THR A 100 -88.51 -2.96 -27.77
N GLU A 101 -89.31 -3.71 -27.01
CA GLU A 101 -90.66 -3.31 -26.59
C GLU A 101 -90.86 -3.51 -25.07
N GLY A 102 -92.10 -3.44 -24.59
CA GLY A 102 -92.38 -3.65 -23.16
C GLY A 102 -92.32 -2.39 -22.31
N GLY A 103 -92.48 -1.21 -22.91
CA GLY A 103 -92.45 0.06 -22.18
C GLY A 103 -92.84 1.25 -23.03
N LYS A 104 -92.60 2.46 -22.52
CA LYS A 104 -92.81 3.70 -23.30
C LYS A 104 -91.93 3.69 -24.56
N ARG A 105 -92.40 4.32 -25.64
CA ARG A 105 -91.66 4.45 -26.92
C ARG A 105 -90.30 5.11 -26.71
N TYR A 106 -89.34 4.85 -27.60
CA TYR A 106 -87.97 5.40 -27.54
C TYR A 106 -87.94 6.95 -27.44
N SER A 107 -88.92 7.63 -28.04
CA SER A 107 -89.06 9.09 -28.03
C SER A 107 -89.49 9.67 -26.68
N HIS A 108 -90.00 8.84 -25.76
CA HIS A 108 -90.40 9.26 -24.43
C HIS A 108 -89.20 9.25 -23.46
N LYS A 109 -89.09 10.24 -22.57
CA LYS A 109 -87.98 10.35 -21.59
C LYS A 109 -87.76 9.09 -20.74
N ASP A 110 -88.85 8.38 -20.44
CA ASP A 110 -88.81 7.13 -19.67
C ASP A 110 -88.55 5.89 -20.53
N GLY A 111 -88.59 5.95 -21.86
CA GLY A 111 -88.43 4.76 -22.72
C GLY A 111 -87.15 3.98 -22.41
N ILE A 112 -86.05 4.68 -22.09
CA ILE A 112 -84.74 4.04 -21.85
C ILE A 112 -84.75 3.23 -20.55
N LYS A 113 -85.70 3.54 -19.65
CA LYS A 113 -85.94 2.82 -18.40
C LYS A 113 -86.57 1.44 -18.61
N ARG A 114 -86.77 1.00 -19.86
CA ARG A 114 -86.97 -0.43 -20.20
C ARG A 114 -85.81 -1.28 -19.67
N ILE A 115 -84.62 -0.67 -19.60
CA ILE A 115 -83.48 -1.18 -18.83
C ILE A 115 -83.38 -0.41 -17.51
N ASN A 116 -83.41 -1.16 -16.40
CA ASN A 116 -83.28 -0.65 -15.05
C ASN A 116 -81.82 -0.30 -14.72
N ARG A 117 -80.89 -1.21 -15.05
CA ARG A 117 -79.45 -1.00 -14.89
C ARG A 117 -78.65 -1.98 -15.74
N VAL A 118 -77.37 -1.68 -15.90
CA VAL A 118 -76.37 -2.56 -16.50
C VAL A 118 -75.17 -2.72 -15.57
N THR A 119 -74.27 -3.66 -15.86
CA THR A 119 -72.97 -3.80 -15.16
C THR A 119 -72.25 -2.46 -15.04
N SER A 120 -71.69 -2.17 -13.86
CA SER A 120 -70.94 -0.93 -13.61
C SER A 120 -69.83 -0.72 -14.64
N GLY A 121 -69.68 0.51 -15.14
CA GLY A 121 -68.74 0.87 -16.20
C GLY A 121 -69.31 0.78 -17.62
N TYR A 122 -70.42 0.07 -17.82
CA TYR A 122 -71.15 0.09 -19.10
C TYR A 122 -72.20 1.17 -19.08
N ASN A 123 -72.25 1.93 -20.17
CA ASN A 123 -73.32 2.89 -20.42
C ASN A 123 -74.35 2.25 -21.33
N TYR A 124 -75.58 2.76 -21.30
CA TYR A 124 -76.59 2.36 -22.24
C TYR A 124 -77.43 3.54 -22.72
N TYR A 125 -77.84 3.49 -23.97
CA TYR A 125 -78.60 4.55 -24.63
C TYR A 125 -79.49 3.95 -25.71
N PHE A 126 -80.54 4.68 -26.07
CA PHE A 126 -81.24 4.40 -27.32
C PHE A 126 -80.37 4.92 -28.45
N GLU A 127 -80.08 4.06 -29.42
CA GLU A 127 -79.49 4.50 -30.68
C GLU A 127 -80.60 5.21 -31.48
N LYS A 128 -80.83 6.49 -31.17
CA LYS A 128 -81.90 7.33 -31.75
C LYS A 128 -81.76 7.52 -33.26
N ASN A 129 -80.61 7.15 -33.81
CA ASN A 129 -80.20 7.42 -35.17
C ASN A 129 -79.70 6.11 -35.80
N ALA A 130 -80.57 5.40 -36.52
CA ALA A 130 -80.09 4.51 -37.60
C ALA A 130 -79.17 5.29 -38.58
N ILE A 131 -79.21 6.63 -38.58
CA ILE A 131 -78.30 7.55 -39.27
C ILE A 131 -78.13 8.85 -38.44
N SER A 132 -76.90 9.22 -38.02
CA SER A 132 -76.39 10.63 -37.90
C SER A 132 -75.79 11.24 -36.61
N ASN A 133 -75.48 10.56 -35.49
CA ASN A 133 -74.78 11.30 -34.39
C ASN A 133 -73.76 10.57 -33.49
N SER A 134 -73.37 9.33 -33.78
CA SER A 134 -72.44 8.59 -32.93
C SER A 134 -70.94 8.74 -33.30
N LYS A 135 -70.59 9.60 -34.28
CA LYS A 135 -69.24 9.64 -34.91
C LYS A 135 -68.75 8.27 -35.44
N ILE A 136 -69.68 7.31 -35.60
CA ILE A 136 -69.46 6.02 -36.23
C ILE A 136 -69.48 6.23 -37.75
N LYS A 137 -68.35 5.98 -38.42
CA LYS A 137 -68.25 6.07 -39.90
C LYS A 137 -69.03 4.92 -40.55
N GLY A 138 -70.10 5.21 -41.31
CA GLY A 138 -70.72 4.27 -42.25
C GLY A 138 -72.12 3.75 -41.93
N GLY A 139 -73.02 4.60 -41.41
CA GLY A 139 -74.39 4.25 -40.98
C GLY A 139 -75.09 3.09 -41.73
N ASN A 140 -75.60 2.15 -40.92
CA ASN A 140 -76.45 1.01 -41.27
C ASN A 140 -76.01 0.11 -42.45
N GLN A 141 -74.74 -0.28 -42.50
CA GLN A 141 -74.34 -1.41 -43.35
C GLN A 141 -74.78 -2.75 -42.71
N GLN A 142 -75.42 -3.62 -43.49
CA GLN A 142 -75.90 -4.97 -43.14
C GLN A 142 -77.16 -5.09 -42.25
N GLU A 143 -77.99 -4.05 -42.14
CA GLU A 143 -79.27 -4.08 -41.39
C GLU A 143 -79.14 -4.50 -39.91
N LEU A 144 -77.99 -4.24 -39.28
CA LEU A 144 -77.77 -4.58 -37.87
C LEU A 144 -78.52 -3.64 -36.91
N ASN A 145 -78.91 -2.44 -37.37
CA ASN A 145 -79.48 -1.35 -36.56
C ASN A 145 -80.58 -0.58 -37.33
N ASP A 146 -81.51 -1.28 -37.95
CA ASP A 146 -82.55 -0.75 -38.84
C ASP A 146 -83.86 -0.31 -38.15
N ASP A 147 -83.87 -0.23 -36.82
CA ASP A 147 -85.05 0.07 -36.00
C ASP A 147 -84.77 1.23 -35.04
N ASP A 148 -85.80 2.03 -34.71
CA ASP A 148 -85.69 3.19 -33.82
C ASP A 148 -85.78 2.82 -32.32
N ASN A 149 -86.09 1.55 -32.00
CA ASN A 149 -86.22 1.04 -30.63
C ASN A 149 -84.99 0.24 -30.14
N ASN A 150 -83.82 0.46 -30.71
CA ASN A 150 -82.59 -0.27 -30.33
C ASN A 150 -81.93 0.31 -29.08
N ILE A 151 -81.62 -0.55 -28.10
CA ILE A 151 -80.85 -0.15 -26.92
C ILE A 151 -79.44 -0.70 -27.04
N VAL A 152 -78.45 0.18 -27.02
CA VAL A 152 -77.03 -0.17 -27.06
C VAL A 152 -76.47 -0.07 -25.65
N VAL A 153 -75.91 -1.15 -25.15
CA VAL A 153 -75.12 -1.20 -23.91
C VAL A 153 -73.66 -1.30 -24.32
N GLN A 154 -72.80 -0.35 -23.94
CA GLN A 154 -71.42 -0.32 -24.40
C GLN A 154 -70.44 0.20 -23.37
N GLN A 155 -69.20 -0.25 -23.50
CA GLN A 155 -68.03 0.33 -22.87
C GLN A 155 -66.84 0.19 -23.83
N TYR A 156 -66.24 1.31 -24.22
CA TYR A 156 -65.16 1.25 -25.21
C TYR A 156 -63.92 0.50 -24.72
N ASP A 157 -63.66 0.36 -23.41
CA ASP A 157 -62.51 -0.41 -22.91
C ASP A 157 -62.76 -1.91 -22.79
N ALA A 158 -64.03 -2.34 -22.80
CA ALA A 158 -64.45 -3.74 -22.61
C ALA A 158 -63.80 -4.39 -21.35
N SER A 159 -63.91 -3.73 -20.19
CA SER A 159 -63.26 -4.19 -18.96
C SER A 159 -63.93 -5.41 -18.32
N ALA A 160 -65.20 -5.69 -18.65
CA ALA A 160 -65.93 -6.82 -18.10
C ALA A 160 -66.02 -8.01 -19.08
N GLN A 161 -65.77 -9.22 -18.58
CA GLN A 161 -66.07 -10.46 -19.28
C GLN A 161 -67.57 -10.78 -19.29
N SER A 162 -68.31 -10.29 -18.30
CA SER A 162 -69.75 -10.52 -18.15
C SER A 162 -70.51 -9.21 -17.92
N VAL A 163 -71.54 -8.98 -18.72
CA VAL A 163 -72.43 -7.82 -18.63
C VAL A 163 -73.85 -8.31 -18.30
N GLU A 164 -74.35 -7.90 -17.14
CA GLU A 164 -75.75 -8.10 -16.75
C GLU A 164 -76.55 -6.87 -17.19
N ILE A 165 -77.67 -7.10 -17.86
CA ILE A 165 -78.67 -6.09 -18.21
C ILE A 165 -79.95 -6.46 -17.48
N ARG A 166 -80.44 -5.58 -16.59
CA ARG A 166 -81.70 -5.81 -15.88
C ARG A 166 -82.84 -5.07 -16.54
N THR A 167 -83.91 -5.80 -16.84
CA THR A 167 -85.14 -5.23 -17.40
C THR A 167 -85.92 -4.46 -16.33
N HIS A 168 -86.82 -3.58 -16.77
CA HIS A 168 -87.73 -2.86 -15.88
C HIS A 168 -88.61 -3.83 -15.06
N ASN A 169 -88.97 -3.41 -13.84
CA ASN A 169 -89.97 -4.10 -13.02
C ASN A 169 -91.28 -3.29 -12.89
N ASN A 170 -91.57 -2.44 -13.87
CA ASN A 170 -92.73 -1.55 -13.81
C ASN A 170 -94.05 -2.32 -14.07
N ALA A 171 -94.95 -2.33 -13.09
CA ALA A 171 -96.23 -3.03 -13.18
C ALA A 171 -97.10 -2.54 -14.35
N ASN A 172 -97.04 -1.25 -14.70
CA ASN A 172 -97.89 -0.60 -15.70
C ASN A 172 -97.39 -0.74 -17.14
N TRP A 173 -96.24 -1.38 -17.34
CA TRP A 173 -95.69 -1.63 -18.67
C TRP A 173 -95.92 -3.08 -19.09
N ASP A 174 -95.87 -3.37 -20.38
CA ASP A 174 -95.86 -4.75 -20.87
C ASP A 174 -94.51 -5.43 -20.52
N GLN A 175 -94.37 -6.74 -20.72
CA GLN A 175 -93.09 -7.44 -20.51
C GLN A 175 -92.01 -6.91 -21.47
N PHE A 176 -90.76 -6.82 -21.01
CA PHE A 176 -89.66 -6.42 -21.87
C PHE A 176 -89.49 -7.43 -23.01
N LYS A 177 -89.44 -6.92 -24.24
CA LYS A 177 -89.24 -7.75 -25.42
C LYS A 177 -88.02 -7.26 -26.19
N VAL A 178 -87.30 -8.19 -26.81
CA VAL A 178 -86.18 -7.90 -27.71
C VAL A 178 -86.20 -8.88 -28.86
N ARG A 179 -86.08 -8.37 -30.08
CA ARG A 179 -86.10 -9.19 -31.30
C ARG A 179 -84.79 -9.96 -31.45
N ASP A 180 -83.71 -9.23 -31.66
CA ASP A 180 -82.39 -9.82 -31.82
C ASP A 180 -81.43 -9.24 -30.77
N ILE A 181 -80.54 -10.06 -30.25
CA ILE A 181 -79.45 -9.60 -29.38
C ILE A 181 -78.16 -9.72 -30.17
N ILE A 182 -77.47 -8.61 -30.38
CA ILE A 182 -76.19 -8.56 -31.09
C ILE A 182 -75.11 -8.23 -30.08
N VAL A 183 -74.05 -9.02 -30.02
CA VAL A 183 -72.97 -8.84 -29.04
C VAL A 183 -71.66 -8.65 -29.77
N GLY A 184 -71.04 -7.48 -29.59
CA GLY A 184 -69.70 -7.18 -30.06
C GLY A 184 -68.66 -7.62 -29.03
N VAL A 185 -67.68 -8.40 -29.48
CA VAL A 185 -66.60 -8.94 -28.64
C VAL A 185 -65.23 -8.64 -29.21
N VAL A 186 -64.32 -8.30 -28.31
CA VAL A 186 -62.89 -8.14 -28.61
C VAL A 186 -62.09 -9.19 -27.86
N ASN A 187 -60.87 -9.48 -28.31
CA ASN A 187 -59.96 -10.33 -27.55
C ASN A 187 -59.59 -9.61 -26.24
N GLU A 188 -59.42 -10.39 -25.18
CA GLU A 188 -58.81 -9.89 -23.95
C GLU A 188 -57.35 -9.54 -24.20
N LEU A 189 -56.97 -8.30 -23.87
CA LEU A 189 -55.60 -7.85 -23.97
C LEU A 189 -54.77 -8.42 -22.83
N HIS A 190 -53.95 -9.41 -23.15
CA HIS A 190 -52.96 -9.97 -22.23
C HIS A 190 -51.61 -9.27 -22.45
N VAL A 191 -51.25 -8.39 -21.52
CA VAL A 191 -49.97 -7.67 -21.50
C VAL A 191 -49.22 -7.98 -20.22
N LYS A 192 -47.91 -8.10 -20.31
CA LYS A 192 -47.03 -8.29 -19.15
C LYS A 192 -45.63 -7.78 -19.46
N TYR A 193 -44.92 -7.35 -18.43
CA TYR A 193 -43.48 -7.16 -18.54
C TYR A 193 -42.79 -8.52 -18.65
N GLN A 194 -41.62 -8.53 -19.31
CA GLN A 194 -40.81 -9.73 -19.48
C GLN A 194 -40.25 -10.26 -18.15
N GLN A 195 -40.14 -9.39 -17.14
CA GLN A 195 -39.70 -9.71 -15.78
C GLN A 195 -40.63 -9.03 -14.77
N GLU A 196 -40.76 -9.63 -13.59
CA GLU A 196 -41.54 -9.05 -12.49
C GLU A 196 -40.84 -7.84 -11.87
N GLU A 197 -39.51 -7.89 -11.79
CA GLU A 197 -38.65 -6.88 -11.21
C GLU A 197 -37.40 -6.70 -12.08
N TYR A 198 -36.91 -5.47 -12.18
CA TYR A 198 -35.68 -5.10 -12.86
C TYR A 198 -34.75 -4.36 -11.91
N THR A 199 -33.45 -4.48 -12.11
CA THR A 199 -32.44 -3.74 -11.35
C THR A 199 -31.61 -2.88 -12.28
N THR A 200 -31.31 -1.66 -11.85
CA THR A 200 -30.43 -0.73 -12.55
C THR A 200 -29.67 0.15 -11.55
N TYR A 201 -28.63 0.84 -12.02
CA TYR A 201 -27.81 1.72 -11.20
C TYR A 201 -27.99 3.19 -11.58
N THR A 202 -27.88 4.10 -10.60
CA THR A 202 -28.03 5.55 -10.79
C THR A 202 -26.98 6.17 -11.73
N VAL A 203 -25.83 5.51 -11.92
CA VAL A 203 -24.79 5.94 -12.87
C VAL A 203 -25.14 5.65 -14.35
N GLY A 204 -26.18 4.85 -14.62
CA GLY A 204 -26.60 4.44 -15.95
C GLY A 204 -27.48 5.46 -16.69
N TYR A 205 -27.66 5.26 -18.00
CA TYR A 205 -28.48 6.12 -18.88
C TYR A 205 -29.99 5.85 -18.77
N GLY A 206 -30.41 4.86 -17.98
CA GLY A 206 -31.77 4.38 -17.86
C GLY A 206 -31.94 2.93 -18.32
N ILE A 207 -33.13 2.38 -18.09
CA ILE A 207 -33.50 1.01 -18.45
C ILE A 207 -34.82 1.04 -19.23
N GLY A 208 -34.95 0.18 -20.25
CA GLY A 208 -36.20 -0.03 -20.97
C GLY A 208 -36.77 -1.41 -20.65
N PRO A 209 -37.58 -1.57 -19.59
CA PRO A 209 -38.26 -2.83 -19.29
C PRO A 209 -39.11 -3.28 -20.48
N GLY A 210 -38.80 -4.47 -21.01
CA GLY A 210 -39.52 -5.03 -22.14
C GLY A 210 -40.95 -5.39 -21.74
N CYS A 211 -41.93 -4.91 -22.51
CA CYS A 211 -43.34 -5.22 -22.30
C CYS A 211 -43.90 -6.00 -23.49
N ASP A 212 -44.32 -7.23 -23.23
CA ASP A 212 -44.88 -8.11 -24.24
C ASP A 212 -46.35 -7.79 -24.50
N ARG A 213 -46.72 -7.81 -25.77
CA ARG A 213 -48.08 -7.59 -26.24
C ARG A 213 -48.42 -8.54 -27.40
N PRO A 214 -49.70 -8.91 -27.58
CA PRO A 214 -50.10 -9.84 -28.63
C PRO A 214 -49.81 -9.31 -30.04
N ASN A 215 -49.48 -10.23 -30.96
CA ASN A 215 -49.35 -9.91 -32.38
C ASN A 215 -50.68 -9.34 -32.91
N GLY A 216 -50.60 -8.23 -33.66
CA GLY A 216 -51.77 -7.56 -34.24
C GLY A 216 -52.40 -6.46 -33.38
N TYR A 217 -51.97 -6.29 -32.12
CA TYR A 217 -52.34 -5.12 -31.32
C TYR A 217 -51.61 -3.86 -31.81
N THR A 218 -52.34 -2.77 -32.01
CA THR A 218 -51.81 -1.54 -32.66
C THR A 218 -51.74 -0.33 -31.75
N GLY A 219 -52.34 -0.39 -30.55
CA GLY A 219 -52.33 0.72 -29.61
C GLY A 219 -50.93 1.08 -29.09
N LEU A 220 -50.72 2.37 -28.81
CA LEU A 220 -49.51 2.87 -28.19
C LEU A 220 -49.69 2.89 -26.67
N ALA A 221 -48.79 2.20 -25.96
CA ALA A 221 -48.77 2.20 -24.51
C ALA A 221 -48.43 3.60 -23.97
N LYS A 222 -49.04 3.96 -22.84
CA LYS A 222 -48.64 5.11 -22.03
C LYS A 222 -47.96 4.60 -20.77
N TYR A 223 -46.85 5.21 -20.41
CA TYR A 223 -46.04 4.81 -19.26
C TYR A 223 -46.11 5.85 -18.16
N LYS A 224 -46.14 5.38 -16.92
CA LYS A 224 -45.99 6.22 -15.72
C LYS A 224 -45.19 5.46 -14.68
N VAL A 225 -44.51 6.20 -13.81
CA VAL A 225 -43.95 5.68 -12.57
C VAL A 225 -44.72 6.25 -11.40
N ASP A 226 -44.75 5.53 -10.28
CA ASP A 226 -45.42 5.95 -9.05
C ASP A 226 -44.62 7.00 -8.25
N ASN A 227 -43.31 7.10 -8.46
CA ASN A 227 -42.43 8.03 -7.76
C ASN A 227 -41.42 8.73 -8.69
N GLU A 228 -41.74 9.96 -9.09
CA GLU A 228 -40.92 10.78 -9.99
C GLU A 228 -39.62 11.34 -9.37
N TYR A 229 -39.49 11.25 -8.03
CA TYR A 229 -38.26 11.58 -7.33
C TYR A 229 -37.19 10.52 -7.67
N VAL A 230 -37.52 9.23 -7.57
CA VAL A 230 -36.57 8.13 -7.84
C VAL A 230 -36.22 8.00 -9.32
N ALA A 231 -37.21 8.09 -10.21
CA ALA A 231 -37.00 7.98 -11.66
C ALA A 231 -38.10 8.69 -12.46
N THR A 232 -37.88 9.00 -13.74
CA THR A 232 -38.95 9.40 -14.68
C THR A 232 -39.04 8.41 -15.83
N VAL A 233 -40.14 8.42 -16.59
CA VAL A 233 -40.30 7.56 -17.76
C VAL A 233 -40.69 8.37 -18.98
N ASN A 234 -40.12 8.04 -20.14
CA ASN A 234 -40.48 8.67 -21.41
C ASN A 234 -41.63 7.92 -22.11
N ASN A 235 -42.13 8.49 -23.21
CA ASN A 235 -43.22 7.88 -24.00
C ASN A 235 -42.89 6.50 -24.59
N GLY A 236 -41.61 6.12 -24.66
CA GLY A 236 -41.16 4.82 -25.14
C GLY A 236 -40.97 3.78 -24.04
N GLY A 237 -41.28 4.10 -22.78
CA GLY A 237 -41.11 3.18 -21.64
C GLY A 237 -39.69 3.09 -21.10
N ILE A 238 -38.79 4.00 -21.51
CA ILE A 238 -37.44 4.08 -20.94
C ILE A 238 -37.49 4.84 -19.62
N VAL A 239 -37.14 4.15 -18.54
CA VAL A 239 -37.03 4.67 -17.18
C VAL A 239 -35.67 5.34 -17.00
N LYS A 240 -35.67 6.66 -16.85
CA LYS A 240 -34.49 7.47 -16.54
C LYS A 240 -34.38 7.65 -15.03
N VAL A 241 -33.34 7.06 -14.44
CA VAL A 241 -33.11 7.05 -12.99
C VAL A 241 -32.53 8.38 -12.48
N LYS A 242 -32.83 8.73 -11.23
CA LYS A 242 -32.35 9.95 -10.56
C LYS A 242 -31.72 9.65 -9.20
N HIS A 243 -32.48 8.98 -8.33
CA HIS A 243 -32.08 8.67 -6.96
C HIS A 243 -32.22 7.16 -6.70
N PRO A 244 -31.45 6.59 -5.76
CA PRO A 244 -31.64 5.21 -5.36
C PRO A 244 -33.01 5.02 -4.68
N GLY A 245 -33.66 3.89 -4.95
CA GLY A 245 -35.02 3.60 -4.50
C GLY A 245 -35.69 2.55 -5.37
N THR A 246 -36.98 2.33 -5.17
CA THR A 246 -37.78 1.43 -6.01
C THR A 246 -38.97 2.20 -6.56
N VAL A 247 -39.27 2.01 -7.85
CA VAL A 247 -40.47 2.54 -8.50
C VAL A 247 -41.28 1.40 -9.11
N VAL A 248 -42.59 1.60 -9.19
CA VAL A 248 -43.50 0.77 -9.99
C VAL A 248 -43.70 1.45 -11.34
N LEU A 249 -43.24 0.80 -12.41
CA LEU A 249 -43.48 1.21 -13.78
C LEU A 249 -44.79 0.57 -14.26
N THR A 250 -45.76 1.41 -14.61
CA THR A 250 -47.06 0.97 -15.14
C THR A 250 -47.16 1.32 -16.62
N ALA A 251 -47.50 0.33 -17.45
CA ALA A 251 -47.88 0.53 -18.85
C ALA A 251 -49.39 0.37 -19.00
N THR A 252 -50.06 1.43 -19.43
CA THR A 252 -51.50 1.43 -19.73
C THR A 252 -51.69 1.37 -21.24
N PHE A 253 -52.42 0.35 -21.70
CA PHE A 253 -52.67 0.06 -23.10
C PHE A 253 -54.10 0.43 -23.46
N PRO A 254 -54.32 1.40 -24.38
CA PRO A 254 -55.67 1.74 -24.81
C PRO A 254 -56.30 0.58 -25.58
N PRO A 255 -57.64 0.40 -25.51
CA PRO A 255 -58.33 -0.54 -26.38
C PRO A 255 -58.14 -0.18 -27.86
N ASP A 256 -58.18 -1.19 -28.74
CA ASP A 256 -58.26 -1.02 -30.19
C ASP A 256 -59.42 -1.83 -30.78
N GLU A 257 -59.48 -1.96 -32.10
CA GLU A 257 -60.56 -2.68 -32.80
C GLU A 257 -60.61 -4.18 -32.45
N TRP A 258 -59.48 -4.77 -32.03
CA TRP A 258 -59.35 -6.22 -31.82
C TRP A 258 -59.18 -6.61 -30.36
N PHE A 259 -58.76 -5.67 -29.50
CA PHE A 259 -58.38 -5.95 -28.12
C PHE A 259 -59.04 -5.01 -27.10
N SER A 260 -59.36 -5.53 -25.91
CA SER A 260 -59.77 -4.73 -24.76
C SER A 260 -58.67 -3.75 -24.31
N GLY A 261 -58.99 -2.80 -23.45
CA GLY A 261 -57.97 -2.06 -22.71
C GLY A 261 -57.25 -3.01 -21.73
N GLY A 262 -56.03 -2.65 -21.33
CA GLY A 262 -55.24 -3.44 -20.39
C GLY A 262 -54.18 -2.61 -19.68
N GLU A 263 -53.70 -3.11 -18.55
CA GLU A 263 -52.61 -2.52 -17.80
C GLU A 263 -51.72 -3.62 -17.23
N CYS A 264 -50.41 -3.36 -17.18
CA CYS A 264 -49.48 -4.19 -16.44
C CYS A 264 -48.43 -3.31 -15.76
N SER A 265 -47.81 -3.85 -14.70
CA SER A 265 -46.79 -3.16 -13.92
C SER A 265 -45.60 -4.05 -13.60
N THR A 266 -44.44 -3.44 -13.41
CA THR A 266 -43.21 -4.09 -12.92
C THR A 266 -42.50 -3.18 -11.93
N LYS A 267 -41.64 -3.72 -11.07
CA LYS A 267 -40.78 -2.90 -10.21
C LYS A 267 -39.43 -2.65 -10.86
N VAL A 268 -38.89 -1.45 -10.66
CA VAL A 268 -37.52 -1.12 -11.02
C VAL A 268 -36.79 -0.68 -9.76
N HIS A 269 -35.82 -1.50 -9.34
CA HIS A 269 -34.91 -1.22 -8.24
C HIS A 269 -33.72 -0.40 -8.77
N VAL A 270 -33.65 0.85 -8.34
CA VAL A 270 -32.56 1.76 -8.62
C VAL A 270 -31.58 1.69 -7.46
N LEU A 271 -30.42 1.10 -7.70
CA LEU A 271 -29.38 0.93 -6.71
C LEU A 271 -28.29 1.99 -6.89
N ARG A 272 -27.58 2.27 -5.80
CA ARG A 272 -26.26 2.90 -5.90
C ARG A 272 -25.27 1.90 -6.47
N ASP A 273 -24.32 2.38 -7.24
CA ASP A 273 -23.24 1.55 -7.74
C ASP A 273 -22.21 1.30 -6.64
N LYS A 274 -21.49 0.18 -6.74
CA LYS A 274 -20.43 -0.16 -5.79
C LYS A 274 -19.10 -0.07 -6.50
N VAL A 275 -18.30 0.93 -6.14
CA VAL A 275 -16.93 1.10 -6.64
C VAL A 275 -15.93 0.37 -5.75
N THR A 276 -14.91 -0.24 -6.36
CA THR A 276 -13.71 -0.73 -5.70
C THR A 276 -12.52 0.04 -6.24
N PHE A 277 -11.66 0.53 -5.34
CA PHE A 277 -10.41 1.21 -5.67
C PHE A 277 -9.25 0.26 -5.46
N THR A 278 -8.37 0.14 -6.46
CA THR A 278 -7.14 -0.64 -6.39
C THR A 278 -5.99 0.18 -6.96
N ALA A 279 -4.76 -0.17 -6.59
CA ALA A 279 -3.56 0.38 -7.19
C ALA A 279 -2.50 -0.72 -7.26
N GLU A 280 -1.82 -0.80 -8.39
CA GLU A 280 -0.73 -1.74 -8.62
C GLU A 280 0.61 -1.02 -8.45
N ASP A 281 1.62 -1.74 -7.95
CA ASP A 281 3.02 -1.30 -7.83
C ASP A 281 3.23 0.04 -7.10
N LEU A 282 2.43 0.31 -6.05
CA LEU A 282 2.67 1.49 -5.21
C LEU A 282 3.98 1.35 -4.43
N PRO A 283 4.88 2.35 -4.51
CA PRO A 283 6.12 2.31 -3.75
C PRO A 283 5.84 2.49 -2.25
N ASP A 284 6.61 1.80 -1.42
CA ASP A 284 6.62 2.06 0.03
C ASP A 284 7.32 3.38 0.38
N MET A 285 8.29 3.79 -0.46
CA MET A 285 9.18 4.90 -0.17
C MET A 285 9.15 5.95 -1.30
N LEU A 286 8.98 7.21 -0.93
CA LEU A 286 9.01 8.36 -1.84
C LEU A 286 10.11 9.34 -1.44
N SER A 287 10.70 9.98 -2.45
CA SER A 287 11.68 11.07 -2.27
C SER A 287 11.46 12.24 -3.24
N SER A 288 10.54 12.08 -4.18
CA SER A 288 10.16 13.06 -5.20
C SER A 288 8.67 12.95 -5.48
N SER A 289 8.14 13.87 -6.29
CA SER A 289 6.74 13.84 -6.69
C SER A 289 6.39 12.55 -7.45
N TYR A 290 5.18 12.05 -7.22
CA TYR A 290 4.71 10.77 -7.75
C TYR A 290 3.31 10.90 -8.32
N ASP A 291 3.09 10.43 -9.54
CA ASP A 291 1.76 10.43 -10.16
C ASP A 291 0.93 9.26 -9.62
N PHE A 292 0.12 9.57 -8.60
CA PHE A 292 -0.71 8.57 -7.95
C PHE A 292 -2.02 8.31 -8.70
N ARG A 293 -2.52 9.32 -9.43
CA ARG A 293 -3.81 9.23 -10.10
C ARG A 293 -3.78 8.27 -11.29
N SER A 294 -2.67 8.20 -12.02
CA SER A 294 -2.51 7.28 -13.16
C SER A 294 -2.53 5.80 -12.76
N LEU A 295 -2.14 5.48 -11.52
CA LEU A 295 -2.07 4.10 -11.01
C LEU A 295 -3.33 3.67 -10.26
N LEU A 296 -4.18 4.63 -9.88
CA LEU A 296 -5.44 4.34 -9.20
C LEU A 296 -6.46 3.79 -10.21
N GLN A 297 -6.77 2.52 -10.05
CA GLN A 297 -7.75 1.79 -10.85
C GLN A 297 -9.10 1.75 -10.12
N THR A 298 -10.17 1.70 -10.90
CA THR A 298 -11.55 1.63 -10.40
C THR A 298 -12.32 0.56 -11.14
N SER A 299 -13.04 -0.29 -10.42
CA SER A 299 -14.04 -1.20 -10.98
C SER A 299 -15.39 -0.95 -10.30
N THR A 300 -16.47 -0.95 -11.06
CA THR A 300 -17.83 -0.77 -10.54
C THR A 300 -18.70 -2.00 -10.77
N LEU A 301 -19.66 -2.27 -9.91
CA LEU A 301 -20.59 -3.39 -10.08
C LEU A 301 -21.48 -3.26 -11.33
N SER A 302 -21.73 -2.03 -11.78
CA SER A 302 -22.51 -1.78 -13.01
C SER A 302 -21.71 -1.89 -14.32
N ASP A 303 -20.41 -2.19 -14.25
CA ASP A 303 -19.44 -2.14 -15.36
C ASP A 303 -19.40 -0.77 -16.09
N LYS A 304 -19.73 0.33 -15.39
CA LYS A 304 -19.62 1.70 -15.91
C LYS A 304 -18.36 2.39 -15.40
N GLU A 305 -17.89 3.38 -16.14
CA GLU A 305 -16.75 4.18 -15.69
C GLU A 305 -17.11 4.95 -14.40
N PHE A 306 -16.21 4.90 -13.42
CA PHE A 306 -16.33 5.68 -12.20
C PHE A 306 -16.26 7.18 -12.53
N ARG A 307 -17.22 7.93 -12.00
CA ARG A 307 -17.33 9.39 -12.16
C ARG A 307 -16.44 10.08 -11.14
N TRP A 308 -15.29 10.58 -11.59
CA TRP A 308 -14.31 11.25 -10.73
C TRP A 308 -14.80 12.61 -10.22
N ASP A 309 -15.73 13.23 -10.93
CA ASP A 309 -16.37 14.51 -10.62
C ASP A 309 -17.69 14.32 -9.86
N ASN A 310 -17.73 13.39 -8.91
CA ASN A 310 -18.92 13.12 -8.10
C ASN A 310 -18.82 13.75 -6.69
N PRO A 311 -19.97 14.09 -6.05
CA PRO A 311 -19.96 14.70 -4.73
C PRO A 311 -19.44 13.73 -3.66
N GLN A 312 -18.79 14.24 -2.62
CA GLN A 312 -18.30 13.44 -1.49
C GLN A 312 -17.23 12.39 -1.85
N PHE A 313 -16.61 12.53 -3.03
CA PHE A 313 -15.34 11.89 -3.34
C PHE A 313 -14.18 12.77 -2.88
N SER A 314 -13.16 12.17 -2.26
CA SER A 314 -11.97 12.89 -1.81
C SER A 314 -10.74 12.00 -1.82
N ILE A 315 -9.57 12.62 -2.03
CA ILE A 315 -8.27 12.01 -1.79
C ILE A 315 -7.54 12.91 -0.81
N THR A 316 -7.20 12.37 0.36
CA THR A 316 -6.62 13.14 1.47
C THR A 316 -5.35 12.49 1.98
N SER A 317 -4.50 13.30 2.62
CA SER A 317 -3.31 12.83 3.33
C SER A 317 -3.52 12.95 4.83
N SER A 318 -3.06 11.96 5.60
CA SER A 318 -3.04 12.03 7.07
C SER A 318 -2.04 13.06 7.60
N ASN A 319 -1.02 13.44 6.82
CA ASN A 319 -0.03 14.45 7.20
C ASN A 319 0.54 15.16 5.96
N SER A 320 -0.04 16.33 5.64
CA SER A 320 0.36 17.12 4.47
C SER A 320 1.76 17.74 4.56
N SER A 321 2.32 17.88 5.76
CA SER A 321 3.71 18.33 5.97
C SER A 321 4.73 17.27 5.51
N VAL A 322 4.32 16.00 5.50
CA VAL A 322 5.13 14.87 5.01
C VAL A 322 4.84 14.56 3.55
N LEU A 323 3.56 14.42 3.20
CA LEU A 323 3.13 14.12 1.84
C LEU A 323 1.78 14.77 1.58
N SER A 324 1.69 15.60 0.54
CA SER A 324 0.43 16.22 0.13
C SER A 324 -0.08 15.58 -1.17
N TYR A 325 -1.39 15.61 -1.37
CA TYR A 325 -2.02 15.26 -2.63
C TYR A 325 -2.49 16.55 -3.31
N ASP A 326 -2.09 16.75 -4.57
CA ASP A 326 -2.47 17.90 -5.37
C ASP A 326 -2.70 17.49 -6.83
N ASN A 327 -3.96 17.59 -7.27
CA ASN A 327 -4.41 17.32 -8.64
C ASN A 327 -3.80 16.06 -9.28
N GLY A 328 -3.86 14.94 -8.56
CA GLY A 328 -3.37 13.63 -9.00
C GLY A 328 -1.92 13.31 -8.61
N MET A 329 -1.15 14.31 -8.21
CA MET A 329 0.25 14.15 -7.82
C MET A 329 0.37 14.06 -6.29
N LEU A 330 1.16 13.11 -5.82
CA LEU A 330 1.71 13.12 -4.47
C LEU A 330 2.98 13.96 -4.46
N LYS A 331 3.07 14.91 -3.52
CA LYS A 331 4.19 15.83 -3.40
C LYS A 331 4.79 15.74 -2.01
N PRO A 332 6.04 15.26 -1.87
CA PRO A 332 6.76 15.31 -0.61
C PRO A 332 6.73 16.72 -0.01
N GLY A 333 6.43 16.81 1.28
CA GLY A 333 6.43 18.07 2.01
C GLY A 333 7.81 18.43 2.55
N GLY A 334 7.85 19.35 3.52
CA GLY A 334 9.10 19.84 4.11
C GLY A 334 9.73 18.90 5.15
N THR A 335 9.00 17.86 5.59
CA THR A 335 9.45 16.92 6.63
C THR A 335 9.45 15.48 6.13
N THR A 336 10.42 14.69 6.56
CA THR A 336 10.39 13.23 6.39
C THR A 336 9.41 12.61 7.37
N GLY A 337 8.89 11.43 7.04
CA GLY A 337 7.94 10.75 7.90
C GLY A 337 7.03 9.81 7.15
N GLU A 338 5.96 9.39 7.83
CA GLU A 338 4.90 8.57 7.26
C GLU A 338 3.66 9.40 6.98
N ALA A 339 3.02 9.14 5.85
CA ALA A 339 1.73 9.72 5.51
C ALA A 339 0.87 8.69 4.80
N THR A 340 -0.38 8.59 5.21
CA THR A 340 -1.38 7.71 4.61
C THR A 340 -2.22 8.52 3.66
N ILE A 341 -2.22 8.12 2.38
CA ILE A 341 -3.11 8.67 1.37
C ILE A 341 -4.38 7.84 1.38
N THR A 342 -5.53 8.49 1.54
CA THR A 342 -6.84 7.85 1.60
C THR A 342 -7.70 8.35 0.46
N VAL A 343 -8.08 7.44 -0.43
CA VAL A 343 -9.12 7.62 -1.43
C VAL A 343 -10.44 7.23 -0.78
N ARG A 344 -11.39 8.17 -0.70
CA ARG A 344 -12.66 7.96 -0.02
C ARG A 344 -13.82 8.40 -0.88
N GLN A 345 -14.73 7.47 -1.12
CA GLN A 345 -16.08 7.71 -1.62
C GLN A 345 -17.05 7.57 -0.44
N GLU A 346 -17.71 8.67 -0.05
CA GLU A 346 -18.85 8.55 0.87
C GLU A 346 -20.12 8.16 0.12
N GLN A 347 -21.12 7.69 0.86
CA GLN A 347 -22.42 7.38 0.27
C GLN A 347 -23.07 8.64 -0.30
N ASN A 348 -23.48 8.58 -1.57
CA ASN A 348 -24.24 9.63 -2.24
C ASN A 348 -25.31 9.01 -3.16
N ASP A 349 -25.90 9.75 -4.10
CA ASP A 349 -26.90 9.17 -5.02
C ASP A 349 -26.31 8.19 -6.03
N PHE A 350 -25.01 8.28 -6.33
CA PHE A 350 -24.33 7.46 -7.33
C PHE A 350 -23.71 6.20 -6.75
N TYR A 351 -23.06 6.31 -5.58
CA TYR A 351 -22.19 5.26 -5.05
C TYR A 351 -22.48 4.91 -3.60
N GLU A 352 -22.37 3.62 -3.30
CA GLU A 352 -22.18 3.09 -1.95
C GLU A 352 -20.81 3.54 -1.40
N PRO A 353 -20.62 3.58 -0.06
CA PRO A 353 -19.35 4.01 0.52
C PRO A 353 -18.22 3.02 0.19
N ALA A 354 -17.06 3.56 -0.18
CA ALA A 354 -15.86 2.79 -0.48
C ALA A 354 -14.59 3.58 -0.10
N SER A 355 -13.53 2.88 0.28
CA SER A 355 -12.25 3.50 0.61
C SER A 355 -11.07 2.61 0.27
N PHE A 356 -9.97 3.24 -0.10
CA PHE A 356 -8.66 2.62 -0.25
C PHE A 356 -7.63 3.53 0.39
N SER A 357 -6.66 2.95 1.11
CA SER A 357 -5.61 3.71 1.76
C SER A 357 -4.26 3.01 1.58
N HIS A 358 -3.22 3.81 1.40
CA HIS A 358 -1.83 3.34 1.36
C HIS A 358 -0.94 4.28 2.16
N THR A 359 -0.01 3.71 2.95
CA THR A 359 0.94 4.49 3.75
C THR A 359 2.28 4.55 3.05
N PHE A 360 2.74 5.77 2.77
CA PHE A 360 4.03 6.05 2.17
C PHE A 360 5.02 6.54 3.23
N ILE A 361 6.29 6.16 3.06
CA ILE A 361 7.41 6.67 3.83
C ILE A 361 8.15 7.70 2.96
N VAL A 362 8.17 8.96 3.39
CA VAL A 362 8.87 10.03 2.68
C VAL A 362 10.24 10.25 3.28
N VAL A 363 11.27 10.17 2.44
CA VAL A 363 12.69 10.33 2.83
C VAL A 363 13.40 11.33 1.94
N ARG A 364 14.52 11.86 2.43
CA ARG A 364 15.45 12.66 1.63
C ARG A 364 16.50 11.74 0.99
N ARG A 365 16.94 12.10 -0.22
CA ARG A 365 18.02 11.41 -0.94
C ARG A 365 19.03 12.41 -1.48
N ASP A 366 20.28 11.96 -1.63
CA ASP A 366 21.26 12.68 -2.45
C ASP A 366 21.15 12.32 -3.93
N ASP A 367 21.94 12.99 -4.76
CA ASP A 367 22.00 12.79 -6.22
C ASP A 367 22.39 11.37 -6.62
N SER A 368 23.05 10.60 -5.73
CA SER A 368 23.39 9.19 -5.94
C SER A 368 22.29 8.22 -5.50
N GLY A 369 21.15 8.74 -5.04
CA GLY A 369 20.00 7.95 -4.59
C GLY A 369 20.14 7.37 -3.19
N ARG A 370 21.18 7.76 -2.42
CA ARG A 370 21.35 7.31 -1.03
C ARG A 370 20.38 8.05 -0.13
N MET A 371 19.75 7.32 0.79
CA MET A 371 18.93 7.93 1.84
C MET A 371 19.81 8.81 2.74
N LEU A 372 19.32 10.01 3.04
CA LEU A 372 19.97 10.94 3.97
C LEU A 372 19.37 10.79 5.37
N ILE A 373 20.24 10.77 6.36
CA ILE A 373 19.86 10.61 7.77
C ILE A 373 20.55 11.70 8.60
N LYS A 374 19.77 12.66 9.11
CA LYS A 374 20.26 13.77 9.96
C LYS A 374 19.89 13.64 11.43
N ASP A 375 18.92 12.78 11.77
CA ASP A 375 18.37 12.67 13.11
C ASP A 375 17.80 11.26 13.40
N ALA A 376 17.38 11.05 14.65
CA ALA A 376 16.87 9.77 15.13
C ALA A 376 15.56 9.34 14.45
N ASN A 377 14.74 10.28 13.97
CA ASN A 377 13.50 9.95 13.27
C ASN A 377 13.82 9.38 11.89
N GLU A 378 14.73 10.01 11.14
CA GLU A 378 15.20 9.49 9.86
C GLU A 378 15.91 8.13 10.02
N TRP A 379 16.63 7.88 11.12
CA TRP A 379 17.19 6.56 11.43
C TRP A 379 16.11 5.50 11.64
N LYS A 380 15.06 5.81 12.41
CA LYS A 380 13.92 4.90 12.61
C LYS A 380 13.20 4.57 11.30
N LEU A 381 13.05 5.56 10.40
CA LEU A 381 12.49 5.32 9.06
C LEU A 381 13.41 4.42 8.23
N PHE A 382 14.73 4.60 8.30
CA PHE A 382 15.69 3.72 7.64
C PHE A 382 15.56 2.28 8.14
N CYS A 383 15.51 2.07 9.46
CA CYS A 383 15.25 0.75 10.05
C CYS A 383 13.94 0.16 9.55
N LYS A 384 12.85 0.94 9.52
CA LYS A 384 11.53 0.48 9.05
C LYS A 384 11.54 0.07 7.58
N LEU A 385 12.19 0.84 6.71
CA LEU A 385 12.32 0.53 5.29
C LEU A 385 13.06 -0.80 5.07
N VAL A 386 14.13 -1.05 5.82
CA VAL A 386 14.88 -2.30 5.74
C VAL A 386 14.08 -3.46 6.35
N ASN A 387 13.58 -3.29 7.57
CA ASN A 387 13.05 -4.36 8.41
C ASN A 387 11.62 -4.76 8.03
N ASP A 388 10.77 -3.78 7.71
CA ASP A 388 9.34 -3.99 7.53
C ASP A 388 8.97 -4.00 6.04
N LYS A 389 9.69 -3.22 5.22
CA LYS A 389 9.43 -3.09 3.77
C LYS A 389 10.40 -3.91 2.90
N GLY A 390 11.35 -4.60 3.52
CA GLY A 390 12.28 -5.49 2.81
C GLY A 390 13.25 -4.79 1.86
N MET A 391 13.46 -3.47 2.02
CA MET A 391 14.41 -2.69 1.20
C MET A 391 15.85 -2.92 1.67
N THR A 392 16.29 -4.18 1.70
CA THR A 392 17.57 -4.61 2.27
C THR A 392 18.79 -3.99 1.61
N GLY A 393 18.74 -3.73 0.29
CA GLY A 393 19.81 -3.08 -0.48
C GLY A 393 19.83 -1.55 -0.39
N LEU A 394 19.08 -0.93 0.52
CA LEU A 394 18.99 0.53 0.62
C LEU A 394 20.33 1.14 1.08
N ASN A 395 20.94 1.95 0.22
CA ASN A 395 22.12 2.73 0.58
C ASN A 395 21.72 3.96 1.40
N ALA A 396 22.50 4.29 2.43
CA ALA A 396 22.25 5.44 3.29
C ALA A 396 23.54 6.15 3.71
N ARG A 397 23.45 7.44 4.04
CA ARG A 397 24.54 8.19 4.68
C ARG A 397 24.06 9.10 5.80
N LEU A 398 24.91 9.29 6.80
CA LEU A 398 24.69 10.30 7.84
C LEU A 398 25.03 11.71 7.33
N GLU A 399 24.35 12.71 7.90
CA GLU A 399 24.62 14.14 7.68
C GLU A 399 24.96 14.91 8.96
N ALA A 400 24.79 14.25 10.10
CA ALA A 400 25.06 14.79 11.42
C ALA A 400 25.32 13.63 12.39
N ASP A 401 25.85 13.97 13.56
CA ASP A 401 25.84 13.05 14.69
C ASP A 401 24.40 12.83 15.17
N ILE A 402 24.03 11.58 15.42
CA ILE A 402 22.66 11.20 15.74
C ILE A 402 22.63 10.61 17.14
N ASN A 403 21.73 11.13 17.99
CA ASN A 403 21.44 10.53 19.28
C ASN A 403 20.11 9.77 19.24
N LEU A 404 20.18 8.44 19.29
CA LEU A 404 19.02 7.55 19.31
C LEU A 404 18.39 7.44 20.72
N GLY A 405 19.04 7.96 21.75
CA GLY A 405 18.58 7.88 23.12
C GLY A 405 18.51 6.43 23.62
N SER A 406 17.43 6.11 24.32
CA SER A 406 17.19 4.77 24.88
C SER A 406 16.32 3.87 24.00
N ASP A 407 15.72 4.41 22.94
CA ASP A 407 14.87 3.64 22.05
C ASP A 407 15.73 2.73 21.17
N ILE A 408 15.56 1.41 21.33
CA ILE A 408 16.29 0.41 20.54
C ILE A 408 15.71 0.38 19.12
N ALA A 409 16.47 0.89 18.16
CA ALA A 409 16.13 0.87 16.74
C ALA A 409 17.32 0.32 15.96
N MET A 410 17.23 -0.95 15.56
CA MET A 410 18.33 -1.67 14.91
C MET A 410 18.00 -1.99 13.46
N VAL A 411 19.02 -1.97 12.61
CA VAL A 411 18.90 -2.21 11.17
C VAL A 411 19.14 -3.70 10.88
N GLY A 412 18.25 -4.30 10.09
CA GLY A 412 18.31 -5.69 9.67
C GLY A 412 17.58 -6.65 10.60
N THR A 413 17.00 -7.70 10.03
CA THR A 413 16.35 -8.81 10.75
C THR A 413 16.71 -10.15 10.12
N THR A 414 16.32 -11.26 10.75
CA THR A 414 16.52 -12.60 10.16
C THR A 414 15.88 -12.73 8.77
N SER A 415 14.71 -12.12 8.55
CA SER A 415 14.02 -12.16 7.25
C SER A 415 14.52 -11.10 6.27
N HIS A 416 15.10 -10.01 6.78
CA HIS A 416 15.54 -8.86 5.98
C HIS A 416 16.94 -8.44 6.43
N LEU A 417 17.95 -9.23 6.04
CA LEU A 417 19.36 -8.93 6.32
C LEU A 417 19.76 -7.66 5.58
N TYR A 418 20.32 -6.68 6.27
CA TYR A 418 20.75 -5.43 5.61
C TYR A 418 21.92 -5.70 4.66
N ALA A 419 21.80 -5.25 3.41
CA ALA A 419 22.72 -5.54 2.31
C ALA A 419 23.20 -4.29 1.55
N GLY A 420 22.85 -3.10 2.05
CA GLY A 420 23.27 -1.84 1.44
C GLY A 420 24.67 -1.40 1.83
N THR A 421 25.05 -0.25 1.29
CA THR A 421 26.19 0.56 1.73
C THR A 421 25.71 1.63 2.71
N PHE A 422 26.23 1.59 3.93
CA PHE A 422 26.02 2.60 4.94
C PHE A 422 27.30 3.43 5.14
N ASP A 423 27.19 4.74 4.89
CA ASP A 423 28.30 5.68 5.02
C ASP A 423 28.06 6.66 6.18
N GLY A 424 28.78 6.48 7.28
CA GLY A 424 28.68 7.35 8.43
C GLY A 424 29.24 8.75 8.19
N GLN A 425 29.99 9.01 7.10
CA GLN A 425 30.59 10.32 6.81
C GLN A 425 31.43 10.90 7.98
N ASN A 426 32.01 10.02 8.80
CA ASN A 426 32.70 10.29 10.06
C ASN A 426 31.78 10.84 11.18
N HIS A 427 30.47 10.78 11.04
CA HIS A 427 29.53 11.11 12.10
C HIS A 427 29.39 9.98 13.13
N THR A 428 28.88 10.36 14.30
CA THR A 428 28.67 9.46 15.43
C THR A 428 27.20 9.09 15.62
N LEU A 429 26.93 7.80 15.77
CA LEU A 429 25.67 7.26 16.23
C LEU A 429 25.75 7.00 17.74
N LYS A 430 25.00 7.78 18.52
CA LYS A 430 24.97 7.72 19.99
C LYS A 430 23.73 6.98 20.48
N PHE A 431 23.89 6.09 21.45
CA PHE A 431 22.77 5.35 22.04
C PHE A 431 23.06 4.84 23.47
N ASN A 432 22.00 4.68 24.26
CA ASN A 432 22.06 4.11 25.61
C ASN A 432 20.99 3.04 25.76
N TRP A 433 21.31 1.83 25.34
CA TRP A 433 20.35 0.76 25.16
C TRP A 433 20.38 -0.25 26.31
N ASN A 434 19.20 -0.56 26.83
CA ASN A 434 18.99 -1.68 27.75
C ASN A 434 18.17 -2.75 27.03
N GLY A 435 18.85 -3.78 26.52
CA GLY A 435 18.23 -4.90 25.81
C GLY A 435 17.34 -5.77 26.70
N GLY A 436 17.39 -5.64 28.03
CA GLY A 436 16.64 -6.51 28.92
C GLY A 436 16.97 -7.97 28.64
N SER A 437 15.96 -8.76 28.27
CA SER A 437 16.08 -10.18 27.87
C SER A 437 16.34 -10.42 26.38
N ASP A 438 16.34 -9.36 25.57
CA ASP A 438 16.56 -9.47 24.12
C ASP A 438 18.05 -9.72 23.83
N SER A 439 18.29 -10.66 22.92
CA SER A 439 19.60 -10.94 22.33
C SER A 439 19.83 -10.11 21.06
N ASP A 440 21.04 -10.20 20.51
CA ASP A 440 21.42 -9.57 19.23
C ASP A 440 21.27 -8.04 19.29
N ILE A 441 21.88 -7.38 20.28
CA ILE A 441 21.79 -5.94 20.45
C ILE A 441 23.00 -5.26 19.81
N ALA A 442 22.75 -4.58 18.69
CA ALA A 442 23.72 -3.81 17.92
C ALA A 442 22.98 -2.84 16.97
N PRO A 443 23.56 -1.67 16.61
CA PRO A 443 22.90 -0.75 15.67
C PRO A 443 22.61 -1.39 14.31
N PHE A 444 23.49 -2.28 13.84
CA PHE A 444 23.22 -3.19 12.73
C PHE A 444 23.02 -4.60 13.28
N LYS A 445 21.76 -5.00 13.48
CA LYS A 445 21.44 -6.29 14.10
C LYS A 445 21.95 -7.46 13.27
N LYS A 446 21.57 -7.52 11.99
CA LYS A 446 22.03 -8.57 11.06
C LYS A 446 22.27 -8.00 9.67
N VAL A 447 23.43 -8.29 9.10
CA VAL A 447 23.85 -7.79 7.78
C VAL A 447 24.26 -8.93 6.86
N SER A 448 24.07 -8.76 5.56
CA SER A 448 24.52 -9.70 4.54
C SER A 448 24.98 -8.97 3.29
N ASN A 449 26.18 -9.26 2.77
CA ASN A 449 26.71 -8.57 1.58
C ASN A 449 26.78 -7.04 1.71
N ALA A 450 26.97 -6.54 2.94
CA ALA A 450 26.89 -5.12 3.26
C ALA A 450 28.26 -4.43 3.30
N THR A 451 28.25 -3.11 3.14
CA THR A 451 29.42 -2.26 3.39
C THR A 451 29.06 -1.21 4.43
N ILE A 452 29.80 -1.16 5.54
CA ILE A 452 29.65 -0.12 6.58
C ILE A 452 30.97 0.63 6.66
N LYS A 453 30.94 1.95 6.51
CA LYS A 453 32.17 2.74 6.52
C LYS A 453 32.02 4.11 7.16
N ASN A 454 33.15 4.67 7.59
CA ASN A 454 33.24 6.04 8.12
C ASN A 454 32.27 6.30 9.27
N LEU A 455 32.01 5.32 10.14
CA LEU A 455 30.97 5.41 11.17
C LEU A 455 31.57 5.27 12.56
N ARG A 456 31.14 6.13 13.48
CA ARG A 456 31.49 6.05 14.89
C ARG A 456 30.24 5.63 15.67
N THR A 457 30.36 4.67 16.58
CA THR A 457 29.30 4.34 17.54
C THR A 457 29.75 4.71 18.93
N GLU A 458 28.87 5.30 19.74
CA GLU A 458 29.21 5.78 21.08
C GLU A 458 28.05 5.52 22.05
N GLY A 459 28.38 5.05 23.26
CA GLY A 459 27.42 5.01 24.36
C GLY A 459 27.43 3.69 25.10
N THR A 460 26.26 3.13 25.40
CA THR A 460 26.14 1.96 26.27
C THR A 460 25.16 0.91 25.75
N ILE A 461 25.51 -0.36 25.95
CA ILE A 461 24.60 -1.51 25.81
C ILE A 461 24.62 -2.30 27.11
N LYS A 462 23.45 -2.49 27.71
CA LYS A 462 23.25 -3.35 28.88
C LYS A 462 22.22 -4.41 28.52
N SER A 463 22.51 -5.68 28.79
CA SER A 463 21.53 -6.76 28.58
C SER A 463 21.80 -7.92 29.53
N ASN A 464 20.74 -8.63 29.91
CA ASN A 464 20.84 -9.91 30.61
C ASN A 464 20.79 -11.12 29.65
N SER A 465 21.00 -10.88 28.35
CA SER A 465 21.07 -11.86 27.27
C SER A 465 22.46 -11.87 26.59
N TYR A 466 22.57 -12.56 25.45
CA TYR A 466 23.79 -12.83 24.69
C TYR A 466 23.80 -12.13 23.30
N TYR A 467 24.92 -12.20 22.58
CA TYR A 467 25.17 -11.53 21.28
C TYR A 467 25.05 -10.01 21.35
N LEU A 468 25.96 -9.38 22.08
CA LEU A 468 26.03 -7.93 22.24
C LEU A 468 27.20 -7.38 21.45
N SER A 469 26.97 -6.34 20.65
CA SER A 469 28.01 -5.79 19.80
C SER A 469 27.93 -4.28 19.64
N GLY A 470 29.10 -3.64 19.60
CA GLY A 470 29.22 -2.20 19.42
C GLY A 470 28.85 -1.69 18.02
N LEU A 471 28.81 -2.57 17.00
CA LEU A 471 28.44 -2.17 15.65
C LEU A 471 27.51 -3.18 14.94
N VAL A 472 27.97 -4.42 14.74
CA VAL A 472 27.23 -5.47 14.00
C VAL A 472 26.94 -6.65 14.92
N GLY A 473 25.69 -7.11 14.97
CA GLY A 473 25.36 -8.37 15.64
C GLY A 473 25.88 -9.56 14.83
N ASP A 474 25.19 -9.85 13.73
CA ASP A 474 25.51 -10.98 12.86
C ASP A 474 25.93 -10.54 11.46
N ALA A 475 26.99 -11.17 10.95
CA ALA A 475 27.49 -10.98 9.60
C ALA A 475 27.33 -12.25 8.75
N TYR A 476 26.66 -12.10 7.61
CA TYR A 476 26.46 -13.13 6.58
C TYR A 476 27.05 -12.68 5.23
N GLY A 477 27.40 -13.61 4.34
CA GLY A 477 27.91 -13.26 3.00
C GLY A 477 29.19 -12.41 3.04
N THR A 478 29.37 -11.50 2.08
CA THR A 478 30.59 -10.66 1.99
C THR A 478 30.40 -9.31 2.69
N VAL A 479 30.97 -9.12 3.88
CA VAL A 479 30.79 -7.90 4.68
C VAL A 479 32.10 -7.11 4.78
N ASN A 480 32.04 -5.83 4.47
CA ASN A 480 33.18 -4.92 4.58
C ASN A 480 32.90 -3.83 5.62
N ILE A 481 33.74 -3.75 6.65
CA ILE A 481 33.69 -2.70 7.67
C ILE A 481 34.99 -1.91 7.58
N SER A 482 34.91 -0.59 7.37
CA SER A 482 36.11 0.22 7.19
C SER A 482 36.04 1.62 7.77
N ASN A 483 37.14 2.12 8.33
CA ASN A 483 37.20 3.45 8.94
C ASN A 483 36.07 3.65 9.98
N CYS A 484 35.86 2.64 10.83
CA CYS A 484 34.81 2.63 11.85
C CYS A 484 35.40 2.61 13.27
N ALA A 485 34.76 3.34 14.19
CA ALA A 485 35.13 3.35 15.61
C ALA A 485 33.96 2.89 16.47
N SER A 486 34.23 2.05 17.47
CA SER A 486 33.27 1.61 18.46
C SER A 486 33.70 2.03 19.87
N ASN A 487 33.01 3.04 20.39
CA ASN A 487 33.10 3.54 21.77
C ASN A 487 31.84 3.17 22.56
N VAL A 488 31.49 1.90 22.50
CA VAL A 488 30.28 1.37 23.13
C VAL A 488 30.67 0.54 24.34
N ASN A 489 30.26 0.99 25.52
CA ASN A 489 30.44 0.23 26.75
C ASN A 489 29.37 -0.84 26.87
N ILE A 490 29.77 -2.11 26.79
CA ILE A 490 28.90 -3.28 26.83
C ILE A 490 28.97 -3.88 28.23
N THR A 491 27.81 -4.03 28.87
CA THR A 491 27.68 -4.75 30.14
C THR A 491 26.69 -5.90 29.99
N SER A 492 27.19 -7.13 30.12
CA SER A 492 26.34 -8.32 30.16
C SER A 492 26.09 -8.75 31.60
N SER A 493 24.82 -8.85 31.98
CA SER A 493 24.36 -9.42 33.25
C SER A 493 23.71 -10.79 33.07
N HIS A 494 24.03 -11.49 31.97
CA HIS A 494 23.46 -12.81 31.67
C HIS A 494 23.85 -13.84 32.75
N THR A 495 22.84 -14.35 33.45
CA THR A 495 22.98 -15.35 34.52
C THR A 495 22.78 -16.78 34.03
N GLY A 496 22.22 -16.96 32.83
CA GLY A 496 21.93 -18.26 32.23
C GLY A 496 23.12 -18.93 31.52
N GLY A 497 24.29 -18.28 31.50
CA GLY A 497 25.45 -18.77 30.78
C GLY A 497 26.40 -17.65 30.34
N ILE A 498 26.74 -17.66 29.06
CA ILE A 498 27.84 -16.94 28.41
C ILE A 498 27.40 -15.57 27.86
N CYS A 499 28.30 -14.57 27.82
CA CYS A 499 27.90 -13.21 27.42
C CYS A 499 27.91 -12.96 25.91
N ASP A 500 28.77 -13.68 25.18
CA ASP A 500 28.94 -13.61 23.73
C ASP A 500 29.04 -12.17 23.20
N ALA A 501 29.85 -11.35 23.89
CA ALA A 501 29.98 -9.92 23.64
C ALA A 501 31.24 -9.58 22.82
N ALA A 502 31.12 -8.60 21.92
CA ALA A 502 32.22 -8.16 21.08
C ALA A 502 32.23 -6.65 20.85
N GLY A 503 33.42 -6.06 20.67
CA GLY A 503 33.53 -4.62 20.40
C GLY A 503 33.02 -4.20 19.02
N MET A 504 33.06 -5.09 18.02
CA MET A 504 32.71 -4.78 16.63
C MET A 504 31.68 -5.74 16.00
N ILE A 505 31.88 -7.06 16.09
CA ILE A 505 30.95 -8.07 15.53
C ILE A 505 30.75 -9.24 16.51
N SER A 506 29.52 -9.57 16.90
CA SER A 506 29.30 -10.72 17.80
C SER A 506 29.39 -12.07 17.08
N TYR A 507 28.90 -12.17 15.85
CA TYR A 507 28.80 -13.44 15.13
C TYR A 507 29.11 -13.32 13.63
N ILE A 508 29.92 -14.25 13.10
CA ILE A 508 30.20 -14.43 11.67
C ILE A 508 29.77 -15.84 11.25
N ASP A 509 28.85 -15.92 10.29
CA ASP A 509 28.35 -17.18 9.73
C ASP A 509 29.44 -17.97 8.99
N SER A 510 29.27 -19.29 8.91
CA SER A 510 30.15 -20.24 8.24
C SER A 510 30.47 -19.90 6.77
N ASN A 511 29.55 -19.29 6.04
CA ASN A 511 29.75 -18.91 4.64
C ASN A 511 30.17 -17.46 4.46
N ALA A 512 30.31 -16.71 5.55
CA ALA A 512 30.63 -15.29 5.50
C ALA A 512 32.12 -15.04 5.25
N LYS A 513 32.40 -13.95 4.52
CA LYS A 513 33.73 -13.40 4.27
C LYS A 513 33.74 -11.96 4.75
N VAL A 514 34.41 -11.72 5.87
CA VAL A 514 34.41 -10.43 6.54
C VAL A 514 35.79 -9.79 6.44
N ALA A 515 35.83 -8.53 6.01
CA ALA A 515 37.02 -7.69 6.03
C ALA A 515 36.78 -6.48 6.95
N ILE A 516 37.65 -6.30 7.94
CA ILE A 516 37.63 -5.18 8.88
C ILE A 516 38.94 -4.41 8.70
N THR A 517 38.87 -3.18 8.21
CA THR A 517 40.05 -2.38 7.84
C THR A 517 40.01 -1.01 8.46
N ASP A 518 41.10 -0.56 9.08
CA ASP A 518 41.17 0.78 9.70
C ASP A 518 40.05 0.99 10.74
N CYS A 519 39.93 0.08 11.71
CA CYS A 519 38.88 0.17 12.73
C CYS A 519 39.46 0.29 14.15
N LEU A 520 38.74 1.03 14.99
CA LEU A 520 39.07 1.28 16.39
C LEU A 520 37.98 0.69 17.30
N VAL A 521 38.40 -0.02 18.35
CA VAL A 521 37.52 -0.37 19.47
C VAL A 521 38.11 0.18 20.75
N GLU A 522 37.38 1.10 21.37
CA GLU A 522 37.74 1.76 22.64
C GLU A 522 36.71 1.51 23.75
N GLY A 523 35.51 1.07 23.39
CA GLY A 523 34.46 0.73 24.37
C GLY A 523 34.82 -0.47 25.25
N ASN A 524 34.40 -0.41 26.52
CA ASN A 524 34.68 -1.45 27.51
C ASN A 524 33.70 -2.62 27.41
N ILE A 525 34.16 -3.84 27.71
CA ILE A 525 33.32 -5.05 27.75
C ILE A 525 33.38 -5.67 29.15
N THR A 526 32.26 -5.64 29.87
CA THR A 526 32.17 -6.14 31.24
C THR A 526 31.10 -7.21 31.36
N ALA A 527 31.49 -8.41 31.78
CA ALA A 527 30.56 -9.47 32.19
C ALA A 527 30.41 -9.49 33.72
N MET A 528 29.18 -9.58 34.22
CA MET A 528 28.88 -9.57 35.67
C MET A 528 28.97 -10.96 36.31
N THR A 529 29.01 -12.03 35.52
CA THR A 529 29.05 -13.43 35.97
C THR A 529 30.35 -14.10 35.56
N ASP A 530 30.81 -15.08 36.34
CA ASP A 530 32.06 -15.79 36.03
C ASP A 530 31.98 -16.58 34.71
N GLU A 531 30.82 -17.17 34.40
CA GLU A 531 30.59 -17.79 33.08
C GLU A 531 30.58 -16.77 31.95
N GLY A 532 29.98 -15.59 32.16
CA GLY A 532 29.98 -14.51 31.17
C GLY A 532 31.39 -14.04 30.82
N LYS A 533 32.29 -13.98 31.81
CA LYS A 533 33.70 -13.57 31.59
C LYS A 533 34.45 -14.48 30.61
N LYS A 534 33.99 -15.70 30.41
CA LYS A 534 34.70 -16.71 29.60
C LYS A 534 34.52 -16.56 28.09
N ARG A 535 33.58 -15.73 27.63
CA ARG A 535 33.18 -15.65 26.22
C ARG A 535 32.94 -14.22 25.76
N MET A 536 34.02 -13.51 25.49
CA MET A 536 33.99 -12.18 24.89
C MET A 536 35.19 -11.97 23.96
N SER A 537 35.15 -10.95 23.12
CA SER A 537 36.31 -10.61 22.28
C SER A 537 36.42 -9.12 22.02
N GLY A 538 37.65 -8.64 21.84
CA GLY A 538 37.90 -7.21 21.59
C GLY A 538 37.27 -6.72 20.29
N PHE A 539 37.34 -7.51 19.20
CA PHE A 539 36.73 -7.14 17.91
C PHE A 539 35.58 -8.07 17.50
N VAL A 540 35.88 -9.34 17.24
CA VAL A 540 34.92 -10.34 16.77
C VAL A 540 34.92 -11.53 17.70
N PHE A 541 33.73 -11.95 18.13
CA PHE A 541 33.61 -13.08 19.04
C PHE A 541 33.48 -14.43 18.32
N TYR A 542 32.28 -14.83 17.87
CA TYR A 542 32.11 -16.10 17.15
C TYR A 542 32.45 -15.95 15.68
N GLN A 543 33.39 -16.77 15.21
CA GLN A 543 33.83 -16.79 13.82
C GLN A 543 33.80 -18.21 13.25
N TYR A 544 32.79 -18.53 12.43
CA TYR A 544 32.77 -19.75 11.62
C TYR A 544 33.30 -19.53 10.19
N GLY A 545 33.05 -18.35 9.63
CA GLY A 545 33.57 -17.94 8.32
C GLY A 545 34.99 -17.38 8.38
N THR A 546 35.39 -16.68 7.31
CA THR A 546 36.71 -16.04 7.24
C THR A 546 36.65 -14.59 7.70
N CYS A 547 37.57 -14.18 8.57
CA CYS A 547 37.75 -12.79 8.97
C CYS A 547 39.19 -12.32 8.70
N THR A 548 39.32 -11.14 8.09
CA THR A 548 40.61 -10.44 7.92
C THR A 548 40.53 -9.08 8.61
N LEU A 549 41.48 -8.83 9.51
CA LEU A 549 41.65 -7.55 10.19
C LEU A 549 42.95 -6.90 9.72
N THR A 550 42.87 -5.63 9.31
CA THR A 550 44.02 -4.89 8.79
C THR A 550 44.03 -3.47 9.33
N ASN A 551 45.17 -3.04 9.90
CA ASN A 551 45.33 -1.70 10.47
C ASN A 551 44.29 -1.37 11.56
N CYS A 552 44.03 -2.30 12.49
CA CYS A 552 43.03 -2.12 13.56
C CYS A 552 43.68 -1.88 14.93
N LEU A 553 42.96 -1.17 15.81
CA LEU A 553 43.41 -0.84 17.16
C LEU A 553 42.36 -1.25 18.20
N TYR A 554 42.77 -2.04 19.20
CA TYR A 554 41.96 -2.38 20.38
C TYR A 554 42.53 -1.75 21.65
N ILE A 555 41.76 -0.90 22.32
CA ILE A 555 42.20 -0.24 23.56
C ILE A 555 41.19 -0.34 24.70
N GLY A 556 39.96 -0.80 24.44
CA GLY A 556 38.93 -0.95 25.46
C GLY A 556 39.35 -1.88 26.60
N GLU A 557 38.84 -1.62 27.80
CA GLU A 557 39.03 -2.49 28.96
C GLU A 557 38.07 -3.68 28.91
N ASN A 558 38.47 -4.79 29.54
CA ASN A 558 37.62 -5.97 29.66
C ASN A 558 37.94 -6.76 30.94
N ASN A 559 37.03 -7.65 31.32
CA ASN A 559 37.23 -8.58 32.44
C ASN A 559 37.22 -10.06 32.02
N ALA A 560 37.75 -10.35 30.84
CA ALA A 560 37.75 -11.70 30.28
C ALA A 560 38.49 -12.71 31.17
N ASP A 561 37.89 -13.87 31.38
CA ASP A 561 38.47 -15.06 31.99
C ASP A 561 38.71 -16.11 30.91
N ASN A 562 39.91 -16.19 30.37
CA ASN A 562 40.19 -17.08 29.23
C ASN A 562 40.54 -18.52 29.63
N THR A 563 40.05 -19.01 30.78
CA THR A 563 40.30 -20.40 31.23
C THR A 563 39.73 -21.47 30.30
N ASN A 564 38.72 -21.15 29.49
CA ASN A 564 38.15 -22.03 28.45
C ASN A 564 38.77 -21.83 27.06
N GLY A 565 39.61 -20.81 26.87
CA GLY A 565 40.23 -20.50 25.57
C GLY A 565 39.31 -19.85 24.53
N ASP A 566 38.08 -19.46 24.88
CA ASP A 566 37.10 -18.93 23.92
C ASP A 566 37.18 -17.41 23.73
N SER A 567 37.97 -16.68 24.54
CA SER A 567 38.10 -15.23 24.43
C SER A 567 39.30 -14.82 23.56
N ASN A 568 39.14 -13.77 22.74
CA ASN A 568 40.13 -13.38 21.74
C ASN A 568 40.31 -11.85 21.66
N THR A 569 41.56 -11.39 21.54
CA THR A 569 41.86 -9.94 21.51
C THR A 569 41.32 -9.31 20.23
N PHE A 570 41.43 -10.02 19.10
CA PHE A 570 40.82 -9.60 17.85
C PHE A 570 39.71 -10.55 17.41
N ALA A 571 40.01 -11.79 17.06
CA ALA A 571 39.02 -12.72 16.49
C ALA A 571 39.58 -14.14 16.38
N ASN A 572 38.82 -15.17 16.76
CA ASN A 572 39.27 -16.57 16.66
C ASN A 572 39.59 -16.96 15.20
N ASN A 573 40.75 -17.58 14.94
CA ASN A 573 41.17 -18.03 13.60
C ASN A 573 41.12 -16.95 12.49
N ALA A 574 41.30 -15.67 12.83
CA ALA A 574 41.36 -14.59 11.85
C ALA A 574 42.76 -14.33 11.29
N THR A 575 42.82 -13.73 10.10
CA THR A 575 44.06 -13.14 9.57
C THR A 575 44.21 -11.74 10.15
N VAL A 576 45.21 -11.52 10.99
CA VAL A 576 45.46 -10.23 11.67
C VAL A 576 46.75 -9.62 11.14
N THR A 577 46.68 -8.45 10.51
CA THR A 577 47.83 -7.77 9.88
C THR A 577 47.91 -6.30 10.33
N ASN A 578 49.07 -5.88 10.85
CA ASN A 578 49.31 -4.51 11.30
C ASN A 578 48.25 -4.02 12.32
N CYS A 579 47.87 -4.88 13.27
CA CYS A 579 46.90 -4.55 14.31
C CYS A 579 47.58 -4.46 15.67
N TYR A 580 47.13 -3.51 16.49
CA TYR A 580 47.73 -3.20 17.78
C TYR A 580 46.71 -3.28 18.91
N TYR A 581 47.15 -3.66 20.11
CA TYR A 581 46.26 -3.69 21.27
C TYR A 581 46.93 -3.21 22.57
N LEU A 582 46.20 -2.47 23.40
CA LEU A 582 46.66 -2.10 24.75
C LEU A 582 46.32 -3.19 25.77
N ASN A 583 45.04 -3.54 25.84
CA ASN A 583 44.49 -4.51 26.78
C ASN A 583 44.32 -5.85 26.10
N THR A 584 44.74 -6.93 26.77
CA THR A 584 44.52 -8.29 26.25
C THR A 584 43.07 -8.69 26.54
N CYS A 585 42.37 -9.27 25.58
CA CYS A 585 41.09 -9.93 25.79
C CYS A 585 41.27 -11.42 25.48
N GLY A 586 41.61 -12.22 26.50
CA GLY A 586 41.93 -13.64 26.33
C GLY A 586 43.16 -13.92 25.45
N THR A 587 42.97 -14.57 24.31
CA THR A 587 44.07 -14.97 23.41
C THR A 587 44.67 -13.74 22.74
N THR A 588 45.98 -13.58 22.86
CA THR A 588 46.77 -12.48 22.28
C THR A 588 46.88 -12.62 20.77
N GLN A 589 46.57 -11.54 20.04
CA GLN A 589 46.60 -11.47 18.58
C GLN A 589 47.00 -10.05 18.17
N GLY A 590 47.85 -9.88 17.17
CA GLY A 590 48.46 -8.58 16.87
C GLY A 590 49.58 -8.18 17.83
N ASP A 591 50.01 -6.93 17.77
CA ASP A 591 51.14 -6.40 18.54
C ASP A 591 50.65 -5.65 19.77
N ARG A 592 51.12 -6.05 20.96
CA ARG A 592 50.83 -5.33 22.20
C ARG A 592 51.54 -3.99 22.22
N VAL A 593 50.85 -2.95 22.68
CA VAL A 593 51.40 -1.60 22.89
C VAL A 593 51.26 -1.15 24.34
N THR A 594 52.04 -0.14 24.73
CA THR A 594 51.91 0.54 26.02
C THR A 594 51.17 1.88 25.87
N GLU A 595 50.74 2.45 26.99
CA GLU A 595 50.16 3.81 26.99
C GLU A 595 51.13 4.86 26.47
N GLU A 596 52.44 4.74 26.77
CA GLU A 596 53.44 5.66 26.23
C GLU A 596 53.54 5.54 24.71
N GLN A 597 53.49 4.31 24.17
CA GLN A 597 53.48 4.09 22.73
C GLN A 597 52.24 4.69 22.07
N LEU A 598 51.06 4.56 22.69
CA LEU A 598 49.82 5.20 22.21
C LEU A 598 49.93 6.73 22.17
N LYS A 599 50.52 7.35 23.19
CA LYS A 599 50.71 8.81 23.28
C LYS A 599 51.82 9.34 22.36
N SER A 600 52.78 8.49 21.99
CA SER A 600 54.02 8.92 21.33
C SER A 600 53.93 9.15 19.82
N GLY A 601 52.82 8.80 19.16
CA GLY A 601 52.73 8.79 17.68
C GLY A 601 53.19 7.49 17.03
N TYR A 602 53.83 6.58 17.77
CA TYR A 602 54.28 5.28 17.28
C TYR A 602 53.14 4.48 16.63
N VAL A 603 52.03 4.31 17.35
CA VAL A 603 50.91 3.48 16.88
C VAL A 603 50.22 4.15 15.69
N ALA A 604 49.98 5.46 15.73
CA ALA A 604 49.36 6.21 14.64
C ALA A 604 50.18 6.13 13.35
N TYR A 605 51.51 6.28 13.44
CA TYR A 605 52.41 6.16 12.29
C TYR A 605 52.37 4.77 11.66
N ASN A 606 52.44 3.71 12.48
CA ASN A 606 52.42 2.34 11.98
C ASN A 606 51.06 1.93 11.40
N LEU A 607 49.95 2.31 12.05
CA LEU A 607 48.61 2.09 11.51
C LEU A 607 48.43 2.82 10.17
N GLN A 608 48.94 4.04 10.04
CA GLN A 608 48.93 4.78 8.78
C GLN A 608 49.77 4.09 7.69
N ASN A 609 50.80 3.33 8.07
CA ASN A 609 51.61 2.45 7.22
C ASN A 609 52.11 3.10 5.92
N GLY A 610 52.61 4.34 6.03
CA GLY A 610 53.15 5.10 4.89
C GLY A 610 52.11 5.53 3.83
N ARG A 611 50.80 5.27 4.06
CA ARG A 611 49.74 5.62 3.11
C ARG A 611 49.63 7.14 2.92
N ASN A 612 49.33 7.55 1.68
CA ASN A 612 49.19 8.96 1.32
C ASN A 612 47.85 9.55 1.74
N ASN A 613 46.77 8.78 1.64
CA ASN A 613 45.45 9.18 2.13
C ASN A 613 45.44 9.11 3.66
N MET A 614 45.03 10.19 4.31
CA MET A 614 44.96 10.25 5.77
C MET A 614 43.81 9.38 6.28
N VAL A 615 44.11 8.39 7.13
CA VAL A 615 43.11 7.54 7.78
C VAL A 615 43.38 7.48 9.29
N TRP A 616 44.64 7.25 9.67
CA TRP A 616 45.10 7.29 11.05
C TRP A 616 45.95 8.52 11.30
N GLY A 617 45.65 9.22 12.40
CA GLY A 617 46.38 10.41 12.82
C GLY A 617 46.32 10.63 14.32
N GLN A 618 47.15 11.54 14.79
CA GLN A 618 47.22 11.91 16.18
C GLN A 618 47.77 13.34 16.30
N ASP A 619 47.12 14.19 17.08
CA ASP A 619 47.71 15.42 17.60
C ASP A 619 48.52 15.09 18.85
N LEU A 620 49.85 15.07 18.74
CA LEU A 620 50.75 14.61 19.80
C LEU A 620 50.76 15.53 21.03
N ASN A 621 50.17 16.72 20.95
CA ASN A 621 50.04 17.63 22.09
C ASN A 621 48.73 17.43 22.86
N LYS A 622 47.75 16.73 22.28
CA LYS A 622 46.38 16.69 22.79
C LYS A 622 45.79 15.29 22.90
N ASP A 623 45.98 14.47 21.86
CA ASP A 623 45.38 13.15 21.75
C ASP A 623 46.22 12.13 22.53
N THR A 624 45.59 11.34 23.39
CA THR A 624 46.26 10.28 24.16
C THR A 624 46.45 8.99 23.37
N GLU A 625 45.85 8.90 22.19
CA GLU A 625 45.82 7.71 21.35
C GLU A 625 45.57 8.06 19.87
N PRO A 626 45.86 7.14 18.94
CA PRO A 626 45.54 7.31 17.52
C PRO A 626 44.04 7.41 17.24
N LEU A 627 43.67 8.29 16.30
CA LEU A 627 42.29 8.51 15.89
C LEU A 627 42.11 8.25 14.39
N LEU A 628 40.89 7.84 14.04
CA LEU A 628 40.42 7.82 12.66
C LEU A 628 40.08 9.25 12.21
N THR A 629 40.87 9.78 11.27
CA THR A 629 40.79 11.18 10.83
C THR A 629 41.27 11.37 9.40
N ALA A 630 40.63 12.30 8.70
CA ALA A 630 41.07 12.80 7.40
C ALA A 630 41.90 14.10 7.52
N ASP A 631 42.09 14.63 8.73
CA ASP A 631 42.82 15.87 8.96
C ASP A 631 44.33 15.66 8.78
N GLY A 632 44.88 16.28 7.74
CA GLY A 632 46.31 16.22 7.42
C GLY A 632 47.22 16.81 8.49
N ALA A 633 46.74 17.74 9.32
CA ALA A 633 47.54 18.30 10.42
C ALA A 633 47.87 17.25 11.49
N LYS A 634 47.01 16.24 11.66
CA LYS A 634 47.22 15.10 12.56
C LYS A 634 48.17 14.04 12.02
N ARG A 635 48.78 14.26 10.85
CA ARG A 635 49.74 13.31 10.29
C ARG A 635 51.00 13.27 11.15
N VAL A 636 51.35 12.07 11.58
CA VAL A 636 52.57 11.80 12.35
C VAL A 636 53.75 11.57 11.38
N ARG A 637 54.88 12.19 11.68
CA ARG A 637 56.16 12.04 10.97
C ARG A 637 57.16 11.33 11.86
N LYS A 638 58.00 10.48 11.25
CA LYS A 638 59.02 9.70 11.94
C LYS A 638 60.39 10.37 11.87
N VAL A 639 61.04 10.49 13.01
CA VAL A 639 62.42 10.98 13.13
C VAL A 639 63.29 9.86 13.70
N GLU A 640 64.23 9.37 12.90
CA GLU A 640 65.14 8.30 13.29
C GLU A 640 66.53 8.86 13.57
N PHE A 641 67.11 8.51 14.71
CA PHE A 641 68.48 8.84 15.05
C PHE A 641 69.35 7.60 14.86
N ALA A 642 70.24 7.64 13.87
CA ALA A 642 71.08 6.53 13.49
C ALA A 642 72.50 6.68 14.08
N TYR A 643 72.94 5.70 14.87
CA TYR A 643 74.32 5.62 15.35
C TYR A 643 75.02 4.42 14.70
N LYS A 644 76.22 4.63 14.14
CA LYS A 644 76.96 3.62 13.36
C LYS A 644 76.10 2.96 12.27
N ASN A 645 75.35 3.77 11.52
CA ASN A 645 74.43 3.35 10.44
C ASN A 645 73.30 2.41 10.88
N LYS A 646 72.95 2.39 12.18
CA LYS A 646 71.80 1.65 12.72
C LYS A 646 70.89 2.61 13.46
N VAL A 647 69.59 2.53 13.22
CA VAL A 647 68.59 3.30 13.97
C VAL A 647 68.66 2.88 15.43
N ALA A 648 69.04 3.81 16.30
CA ALA A 648 69.17 3.59 17.73
C ALA A 648 67.95 4.13 18.49
N VAL A 649 67.40 5.25 18.02
CA VAL A 649 66.26 5.92 18.67
C VAL A 649 65.30 6.44 17.63
N THR A 650 64.00 6.22 17.85
CA THR A 650 62.93 6.79 17.02
C THR A 650 62.07 7.74 17.84
N ARG A 651 61.67 8.84 17.22
CA ARG A 651 60.74 9.85 17.74
C ARG A 651 59.72 10.19 16.68
N TYR A 652 58.67 10.87 17.12
CA TYR A 652 57.59 11.29 16.24
C TYR A 652 57.21 12.74 16.51
N ALA A 653 56.77 13.43 15.47
CA ALA A 653 56.27 14.79 15.53
C ALA A 653 55.13 14.99 14.52
N ASN A 654 54.22 15.92 14.80
CA ASN A 654 53.35 16.47 13.77
C ASN A 654 54.11 17.44 12.86
N GLN A 655 53.53 17.78 11.71
CA GLN A 655 54.16 18.71 10.75
C GLN A 655 54.52 20.05 11.40
N GLY A 656 55.75 20.51 11.17
CA GLY A 656 56.28 21.75 11.75
C GLY A 656 56.69 21.65 13.23
N GLY A 657 56.39 20.51 13.89
CA GLY A 657 56.78 20.25 15.27
C GLY A 657 58.27 19.92 15.42
N ASN A 658 58.68 19.64 16.65
CA ASN A 658 60.05 19.31 17.01
C ASN A 658 60.11 18.01 17.83
N VAL A 659 61.30 17.42 17.93
CA VAL A 659 61.56 16.23 18.76
C VAL A 659 62.70 16.49 19.74
N LYS A 660 62.63 15.86 20.91
CA LYS A 660 63.73 15.86 21.89
C LYS A 660 64.91 15.05 21.34
N LEU A 661 66.13 15.57 21.54
CA LEU A 661 67.34 14.85 21.12
C LEU A 661 67.57 13.61 22.01
N PRO A 662 68.07 12.51 21.43
CA PRO A 662 68.39 11.32 22.19
C PRO A 662 69.61 11.57 23.10
N THR A 663 69.60 10.91 24.26
CA THR A 663 70.74 10.90 25.18
C THR A 663 71.81 9.91 24.72
N ALA A 664 73.05 10.06 25.21
CA ALA A 664 74.12 9.10 24.94
C ALA A 664 73.75 7.69 25.41
N LYS A 665 73.00 7.57 26.52
CA LYS A 665 72.49 6.30 27.03
C LYS A 665 71.52 5.64 26.05
N GLU A 666 70.60 6.40 25.47
CA GLU A 666 69.65 5.88 24.49
C GLU A 666 70.32 5.46 23.18
N LEU A 667 71.36 6.18 22.75
CA LEU A 667 72.11 5.86 21.52
C LEU A 667 73.05 4.67 21.67
N LEU A 668 73.72 4.53 22.82
CA LEU A 668 74.71 3.49 23.07
C LEU A 668 74.11 2.21 23.66
N GLY A 669 72.95 2.29 24.31
CA GLY A 669 72.32 1.14 24.94
C GLY A 669 73.25 0.43 25.92
N ALA A 670 73.58 -0.83 25.64
CA ALA A 670 74.49 -1.64 26.46
C ALA A 670 75.94 -1.13 26.47
N ASP A 671 76.37 -0.38 25.44
CA ASP A 671 77.72 0.21 25.36
C ASP A 671 77.84 1.49 26.22
N TYR A 672 76.74 1.94 26.84
CA TYR A 672 76.76 3.12 27.70
C TYR A 672 77.44 2.82 29.03
N ASP A 673 78.54 3.51 29.27
CA ASP A 673 79.25 3.55 30.55
C ASP A 673 78.97 4.87 31.28
N ALA A 674 78.35 4.79 32.46
CA ALA A 674 77.99 5.94 33.29
C ALA A 674 79.22 6.70 33.86
N GLN A 675 80.42 6.12 33.82
CA GLN A 675 81.66 6.78 34.25
C GLN A 675 82.29 7.66 33.15
N LYS A 676 81.81 7.56 31.91
CA LYS A 676 82.31 8.34 30.78
C LYS A 676 81.42 9.53 30.50
N SER A 677 82.05 10.62 30.04
CA SER A 677 81.33 11.77 29.46
C SER A 677 81.25 11.60 27.95
N TYR A 678 80.09 11.92 27.38
CA TYR A 678 79.85 11.78 25.93
C TYR A 678 79.47 13.12 25.33
N LYS A 679 79.99 13.39 24.12
CA LYS A 679 79.57 14.49 23.26
C LYS A 679 78.84 13.92 22.05
N LEU A 680 77.64 14.48 21.79
CA LEU A 680 76.80 14.10 20.67
C LEU A 680 76.87 15.19 19.60
N ALA A 681 77.07 14.79 18.35
CA ALA A 681 76.95 15.66 17.18
C ALA A 681 75.92 15.06 16.22
N PHE A 682 74.96 15.88 15.80
CA PHE A 682 73.87 15.48 14.92
C PHE A 682 74.13 16.01 13.51
N GLU A 683 73.94 15.15 12.51
CA GLU A 683 74.16 15.47 11.11
C GLU A 683 73.36 16.70 10.67
N ASN A 684 73.93 17.47 9.73
CA ASN A 684 73.32 18.67 9.15
C ASN A 684 72.91 19.76 10.17
N GLY A 685 73.52 19.75 11.37
CA GLY A 685 73.19 20.71 12.42
C GLY A 685 71.82 20.50 13.04
N PHE A 686 71.25 19.28 12.94
CA PHE A 686 69.95 18.96 13.53
C PHE A 686 69.94 19.28 15.04
N SER A 687 68.88 19.91 15.48
CA SER A 687 68.71 20.44 16.84
C SER A 687 67.27 20.26 17.33
N GLU A 688 67.02 20.51 18.62
CA GLU A 688 65.65 20.52 19.18
C GLU A 688 64.75 21.60 18.58
N THR A 689 65.30 22.57 17.82
CA THR A 689 64.51 23.60 17.12
C THR A 689 64.29 23.28 15.63
N THR A 690 64.79 22.14 15.14
CA THR A 690 64.61 21.74 13.75
C THR A 690 63.17 21.31 13.51
N ALA A 691 62.47 22.00 12.60
CA ALA A 691 61.09 21.71 12.26
C ALA A 691 60.96 20.44 11.42
N ILE A 692 60.05 19.55 11.80
CA ILE A 692 59.83 18.26 11.14
C ILE A 692 58.71 18.38 10.10
N ASN A 693 59.06 18.35 8.82
CA ASN A 693 58.10 18.46 7.70
C ASN A 693 57.88 17.15 6.94
N GLY A 694 58.67 16.12 7.25
CA GLY A 694 58.62 14.80 6.63
C GLY A 694 59.38 13.80 7.48
N ASP A 695 59.36 12.54 7.06
CA ASP A 695 60.16 11.52 7.73
C ASP A 695 61.65 11.80 7.48
N ILE A 696 62.47 11.73 8.52
CA ILE A 696 63.90 12.07 8.47
C ILE A 696 64.72 11.08 9.27
N THR A 697 65.90 10.73 8.74
CA THR A 697 66.94 10.01 9.46
C THR A 697 68.11 10.96 9.70
N VAL A 698 68.55 11.05 10.95
CA VAL A 698 69.65 11.91 11.41
C VAL A 698 70.79 11.03 11.88
N ASN A 699 71.93 11.06 11.19
CA ASN A 699 73.12 10.36 11.69
C ASN A 699 73.69 11.07 12.91
N VAL A 700 74.05 10.29 13.94
CA VAL A 700 74.59 10.80 15.20
C VAL A 700 75.99 10.28 15.40
N THR A 701 76.92 11.21 15.67
CA THR A 701 78.29 10.89 16.10
C THR A 701 78.37 10.99 17.62
N VAL A 702 78.77 9.90 18.26
CA VAL A 702 79.00 9.83 19.70
C VAL A 702 80.50 9.77 19.95
N SER A 703 81.05 10.75 20.66
CA SER A 703 82.47 10.78 21.06
C SER A 703 82.59 10.74 22.57
N VAL A 704 83.50 9.91 23.09
CA VAL A 704 83.86 9.94 24.52
C VAL A 704 84.75 11.15 24.74
N VAL A 705 84.30 12.07 25.60
CA VAL A 705 85.11 13.19 26.03
C VAL A 705 85.84 12.73 27.29
N THR A 706 87.13 12.44 27.14
CA THR A 706 88.04 12.59 28.28
C THR A 706 88.19 14.10 28.46
N GLY A 707 88.21 14.65 29.67
CA GLY A 707 88.40 16.10 29.91
C GLY A 707 89.78 16.64 29.48
N ILE A 708 90.33 16.09 28.41
CA ILE A 708 91.72 16.13 27.98
C ILE A 708 91.84 16.34 26.45
N ASP A 709 90.73 16.37 25.71
CA ASP A 709 90.72 16.72 24.28
C ASP A 709 91.09 18.20 24.09
N GLY A 710 92.25 18.45 23.48
CA GLY A 710 92.84 19.78 23.30
C GLY A 710 93.96 20.13 24.28
N VAL A 711 94.32 19.22 25.18
CA VAL A 711 95.43 19.43 26.12
C VAL A 711 96.77 19.15 25.43
N THR A 712 97.62 20.19 25.33
CA THR A 712 98.98 20.10 24.78
C THR A 712 99.94 19.35 25.72
N ASP A 713 100.88 18.62 25.13
CA ASP A 713 101.93 17.87 25.84
C ASP A 713 103.09 18.81 26.20
N ASP A 714 102.88 19.62 27.24
CA ASP A 714 103.89 20.56 27.71
C ASP A 714 104.01 20.47 29.24
N ASN A 715 105.24 20.58 29.76
CA ASN A 715 105.51 20.67 31.20
C ASN A 715 104.64 21.79 31.81
N ALA A 716 103.65 21.39 32.59
CA ALA A 716 102.73 22.30 33.27
C ALA A 716 103.44 23.00 34.43
N ASP A 717 102.95 24.21 34.76
CA ASP A 717 103.28 24.83 36.03
C ASP A 717 102.82 23.90 37.16
N MET A 718 103.76 23.39 37.97
CA MET A 718 103.57 22.28 38.91
C MET A 718 102.78 22.67 40.17
N ASN A 719 102.38 23.94 40.26
CA ASN A 719 101.58 24.53 41.33
C ASN A 719 100.06 24.44 41.10
N ALA A 720 99.58 23.33 40.53
CA ALA A 720 98.15 23.08 40.34
C ALA A 720 97.76 21.68 40.84
N PRO A 721 96.48 21.47 41.22
CA PRO A 721 95.97 20.16 41.57
C PRO A 721 96.21 19.13 40.47
N VAL A 722 96.57 17.91 40.87
CA VAL A 722 96.81 16.77 39.99
C VAL A 722 95.55 15.93 39.91
N TYR A 723 95.12 15.59 38.70
CA TYR A 723 94.00 14.70 38.45
C TYR A 723 94.46 13.47 37.69
N ASP A 724 93.86 12.30 37.95
CA ASP A 724 94.05 11.13 37.09
C ASP A 724 93.27 11.25 35.78
N LEU A 725 93.43 10.28 34.88
CA LEU A 725 92.75 10.25 33.59
C LEU A 725 91.22 10.08 33.69
N GLN A 726 90.70 9.80 34.89
CA GLN A 726 89.27 9.75 35.19
C GLN A 726 88.76 11.08 35.78
N GLY A 727 89.63 12.10 35.90
CA GLY A 727 89.27 13.41 36.43
C GLY A 727 89.16 13.46 37.95
N ARG A 728 89.63 12.43 38.68
CA ARG A 728 89.67 12.43 40.15
C ARG A 728 90.91 13.16 40.62
N ARG A 729 90.75 14.06 41.60
CA ARG A 729 91.88 14.78 42.20
C ARG A 729 92.72 13.79 43.03
N VAL A 730 93.99 13.63 42.66
CA VAL A 730 94.93 12.70 43.30
C VAL A 730 96.04 13.40 44.09
N ALA A 731 96.26 14.70 43.88
CA ALA A 731 97.15 15.52 44.69
C ALA A 731 96.84 17.03 44.60
N ASP A 732 97.37 17.81 45.55
CA ASP A 732 97.25 19.28 45.56
C ASP A 732 98.26 19.97 44.65
N ARG A 733 99.46 19.40 44.52
CA ARG A 733 100.57 19.85 43.67
C ARG A 733 101.35 18.65 43.14
N LEU A 734 101.87 18.75 41.92
CA LEU A 734 102.60 17.65 41.32
C LEU A 734 103.93 17.38 42.03
N ASP A 735 104.68 18.42 42.39
CA ASP A 735 106.00 18.30 43.01
C ASP A 735 105.95 17.51 44.33
N ASP A 736 104.92 17.73 45.13
CA ASP A 736 104.76 17.09 46.44
C ASP A 736 104.38 15.60 46.33
N ALA A 737 103.70 15.23 45.24
CA ALA A 737 103.12 13.90 45.06
C ALA A 737 103.84 13.04 44.02
N ARG A 738 104.75 13.59 43.21
CA ARG A 738 105.40 12.90 42.08
C ARG A 738 106.08 11.59 42.47
N HIS A 739 106.62 11.50 43.68
CA HIS A 739 107.30 10.31 44.20
C HIS A 739 106.34 9.25 44.77
N ARG A 740 105.05 9.58 44.91
CA ARG A 740 104.00 8.72 45.50
C ARG A 740 102.94 8.32 44.49
N LEU A 741 102.82 9.08 43.39
CA LEU A 741 101.95 8.74 42.27
C LEU A 741 102.59 7.59 41.48
N PRO A 742 101.83 6.53 41.15
CA PRO A 742 102.27 5.50 40.22
C PRO A 742 102.72 6.08 38.88
N ALA A 743 103.61 5.37 38.18
CA ALA A 743 103.96 5.73 36.81
C ALA A 743 102.69 5.76 35.94
N GLY A 744 102.46 6.88 35.26
CA GLY A 744 101.19 7.13 34.57
C GLY A 744 101.07 8.55 34.05
N VAL A 745 99.96 8.81 33.34
CA VAL A 745 99.62 10.13 32.81
C VAL A 745 98.63 10.79 33.75
N TYR A 746 98.92 12.04 34.13
CA TYR A 746 98.09 12.86 35.01
C TYR A 746 97.80 14.22 34.37
N ILE A 747 96.78 14.92 34.86
CA ILE A 747 96.41 16.26 34.42
C ILE A 747 96.76 17.26 35.53
N VAL A 748 97.61 18.23 35.22
CA VAL A 748 98.07 19.28 36.14
C VAL A 748 97.89 20.62 35.46
N GLY A 749 97.10 21.53 36.07
CA GLY A 749 96.87 22.87 35.50
C GLY A 749 96.23 22.84 34.10
N GLY A 750 95.42 21.81 33.81
CA GLY A 750 94.82 21.60 32.49
C GLY A 750 95.79 21.03 31.44
N ARG A 751 96.97 20.55 31.83
CA ARG A 751 98.01 19.99 30.94
C ARG A 751 98.33 18.53 31.27
N LYS A 752 98.69 17.72 30.26
CA LYS A 752 99.10 16.32 30.46
C LYS A 752 100.52 16.30 31.01
N VAL A 753 100.74 15.55 32.08
CA VAL A 753 102.08 15.32 32.64
C VAL A 753 102.30 13.82 32.84
N VAL A 754 103.42 13.33 32.33
CA VAL A 754 103.85 11.94 32.50
C VAL A 754 104.70 11.84 33.76
N VAL A 755 104.20 11.11 34.76
CA VAL A 755 104.99 10.65 35.90
C VAL A 755 105.60 9.31 35.49
N LYS A 756 106.93 9.22 35.49
CA LYS A 756 107.68 8.02 35.13
C LYS A 756 108.08 7.23 36.35
#